data_AF-A0A9E2X5Z7-F1
#
_entry.id   AF-A0A9E2X5Z7-F1
#
_cell.length_a   1.000
_cell.length_b   1.000
_cell.length_c   1.000
_cell.angle_alpha   90.00
_cell.angle_beta   90.00
_cell.angle_gamma   90.00
#
_symmetry.space_group_name_H-M   'P 1'
#
loop_
_entity.id
_entity.type
_entity.pdbx_description
1 polymer ?
#
loop_
_entity_poly.entity_id
_entity_poly.type
_entity_poly.pdbx_seq_one_letter_code
_entity_poly.pdbx_strand_id
1 'polypeptide(L)'
;MPRMEVAGVLRSLFVANLLLGTSAASMAQEVLPDGQSITPTAAPGAVFSSLNPGLADYPDFTAGQAVTSTLSPDGTTLLVLTSGFNRNFDANGKLIARDSNEYVFVFEISSGTPVQKQVIQVPNTYSGIAFAPDGAHFYVSSGKDDSVHTYTQKNGNWAESGSPIALGHARGNGFPQGPNSVLPAAAGLAVTADGKTIVVANYENDAISLVSTATNAKTAELDLRPGKNDPSKAGVAGGEFPYWVTIKGNDVAYVSSVRDREIVVIDLQGASPVVVARIPMSGNPNRMVLDKAESRLYVSLDNSDAVAVIDTRRNRVINTVKTAAPAGLLTSMTPGASPNSLAFSPDGRTLYVTNGGTNSVALLSVLADGALRVDGLIPTGWYPNSVSVSADGKMLYVVNSKSNTGPNPAHCRAIAPADHNFAAGCPPANQNGSDNQYTLQLTKAGLLTLPVPTPSQLGELTRKVATNNGFNLKLTPADHALLQTLRKEVRHVIYIVKENRTYDQMFGDLPAGNGDPNLTQFPEAVTPNQHALAKQFVQLDNFYDPSNVSYEGWQWSTAARSVDATEKTYSVNYARRGLSYDSEGTDRNINVAYPTVAARQEANPATPSDPDLLPGPSNEEDIDGPGRRKQGATHAARRKADDDDATEEEEGEGYLWDAAIRARLGVRNYGFHCDLTRYSLDPPAGGIPPIENPFATRTRVAFPAHKALMNRTDPYFRGFDDRLPDLFSLSR
;
A
#
# COMPACT_ATOMS: atom_id res chain seq x y z
N MET A 1 51.64 -1.14 -24.79
CA MET A 1 50.78 -1.53 -25.93
C MET A 1 49.62 -0.54 -25.98
N PRO A 2 49.25 -0.03 -27.17
CA PRO A 2 48.58 1.26 -27.31
C PRO A 2 47.06 1.21 -27.08
N ARG A 3 46.52 2.37 -26.73
CA ARG A 3 45.09 2.71 -26.63
C ARG A 3 44.37 2.41 -27.97
N MET A 4 43.19 1.79 -27.90
CA MET A 4 42.24 1.71 -29.02
C MET A 4 40.90 2.29 -28.56
N GLU A 5 40.44 3.30 -29.29
CA GLU A 5 39.17 4.02 -29.10
C GLU A 5 37.97 3.09 -29.34
N VAL A 6 37.09 2.98 -28.36
CA VAL A 6 35.76 2.35 -28.47
C VAL A 6 34.71 3.46 -28.50
N ALA A 7 34.74 4.29 -29.54
CA ALA A 7 33.73 5.33 -29.77
C ALA A 7 32.80 5.03 -30.96
N GLY A 8 33.01 3.93 -31.69
CA GLY A 8 32.37 3.68 -32.98
C GLY A 8 31.29 2.59 -33.04
N VAL A 9 31.12 1.74 -32.02
CA VAL A 9 30.29 0.51 -32.15
C VAL A 9 28.99 0.54 -31.33
N LEU A 10 28.88 1.42 -30.33
CA LEU A 10 27.67 1.50 -29.48
C LEU A 10 26.52 2.31 -30.08
N ARG A 11 26.74 3.08 -31.15
CA ARG A 11 25.66 3.84 -31.83
C ARG A 11 24.85 3.03 -32.84
N SER A 12 25.36 1.89 -33.30
CA SER A 12 24.69 1.09 -34.33
C SER A 12 23.68 0.07 -33.78
N LEU A 13 23.74 -0.24 -32.48
CA LEU A 13 22.80 -1.14 -31.80
C LEU A 13 21.54 -0.44 -31.27
N PHE A 14 21.51 0.90 -31.24
CA PHE A 14 20.37 1.67 -30.75
C PHE A 14 19.41 2.16 -31.83
N VAL A 15 19.75 2.02 -33.12
CA VAL A 15 18.93 2.61 -34.21
C VAL A 15 18.10 1.55 -34.97
N ALA A 16 18.27 0.26 -34.70
CA ALA A 16 17.52 -0.80 -35.39
C ALA A 16 16.19 -1.23 -34.71
N ASN A 17 15.90 -0.76 -33.50
CA ASN A 17 14.66 -1.12 -32.77
C ASN A 17 13.51 -0.09 -32.92
N LEU A 18 13.67 0.95 -33.74
CA LEU A 18 12.70 2.05 -33.81
C LEU A 18 11.56 1.88 -34.84
N LEU A 19 11.44 0.73 -35.48
CA LEU A 19 10.38 0.48 -36.45
C LEU A 19 9.86 -0.94 -36.28
N LEU A 20 9.08 -1.16 -35.21
CA LEU A 20 7.96 -2.09 -35.04
C LEU A 20 7.58 -2.08 -33.55
N GLY A 21 6.41 -1.53 -33.22
CA GLY A 21 5.86 -1.58 -31.87
C GLY A 21 5.71 -3.02 -31.39
N THR A 22 5.86 -3.22 -30.07
CA THR A 22 5.91 -4.50 -29.31
C THR A 22 7.33 -5.07 -29.10
N SER A 23 8.15 -4.43 -28.26
CA SER A 23 9.29 -5.13 -27.64
C SER A 23 8.83 -5.85 -26.38
N ALA A 24 8.30 -7.07 -26.54
CA ALA A 24 8.21 -8.03 -25.45
C ALA A 24 9.64 -8.48 -25.09
N ALA A 25 10.29 -7.76 -24.18
CA ALA A 25 11.60 -8.14 -23.66
C ALA A 25 11.42 -9.14 -22.50
N SER A 26 12.22 -10.21 -22.49
CA SER A 26 12.38 -11.02 -21.27
C SER A 26 13.03 -10.15 -20.20
N MET A 27 12.30 -9.76 -19.15
CA MET A 27 12.92 -9.07 -18.03
C MET A 27 13.91 -10.03 -17.35
N ALA A 28 15.17 -9.60 -17.20
CA ALA A 28 16.15 -10.34 -16.42
C ALA A 28 15.75 -10.34 -14.94
N GLN A 29 16.41 -11.17 -14.12
CA GLN A 29 16.28 -11.06 -12.68
C GLN A 29 16.73 -9.67 -12.23
N GLU A 30 15.89 -9.05 -11.42
CA GLU A 30 16.11 -7.71 -10.89
C GLU A 30 16.14 -7.77 -9.37
N VAL A 31 17.14 -7.13 -8.76
CA VAL A 31 17.29 -7.05 -7.30
C VAL A 31 16.57 -5.79 -6.82
N LEU A 32 15.74 -5.96 -5.81
CA LEU A 32 14.97 -4.88 -5.18
C LEU A 32 15.76 -4.24 -4.03
N PRO A 33 15.39 -3.02 -3.59
CA PRO A 33 16.08 -2.31 -2.53
C PRO A 33 15.91 -2.91 -1.13
N ASP A 34 15.07 -3.94 -0.95
CA ASP A 34 14.97 -4.78 0.25
C ASP A 34 15.88 -6.03 0.21
N GLY A 35 16.65 -6.20 -0.88
CA GLY A 35 17.47 -7.38 -1.12
C GLY A 35 16.73 -8.58 -1.70
N GLN A 36 15.40 -8.50 -1.87
CA GLN A 36 14.65 -9.49 -2.64
C GLN A 36 15.01 -9.40 -4.14
N SER A 37 14.52 -10.34 -4.94
CA SER A 37 14.55 -10.24 -6.39
C SER A 37 13.20 -10.50 -7.02
N ILE A 38 12.94 -9.89 -8.18
CA ILE A 38 11.77 -10.20 -9.00
C ILE A 38 12.18 -10.90 -10.29
N THR A 39 11.32 -11.80 -10.77
CA THR A 39 11.48 -12.50 -12.05
C THR A 39 10.13 -12.71 -12.74
N PRO A 40 9.46 -11.62 -13.18
CA PRO A 40 8.11 -11.69 -13.74
C PRO A 40 7.99 -12.60 -14.97
N THR A 41 9.07 -12.73 -15.75
CA THR A 41 9.10 -13.51 -17.00
C THR A 41 9.62 -14.94 -16.80
N ALA A 42 9.76 -15.42 -15.55
CA ALA A 42 10.24 -16.77 -15.28
C ALA A 42 9.25 -17.87 -15.73
N ALA A 43 7.95 -17.57 -15.76
CA ALA A 43 6.95 -18.50 -16.26
C ALA A 43 7.05 -18.64 -17.80
N PRO A 44 7.02 -19.86 -18.35
CA PRO A 44 7.06 -20.05 -19.80
C PRO A 44 5.91 -19.33 -20.52
N GLY A 45 6.25 -18.49 -21.50
CA GLY A 45 5.27 -17.69 -22.25
C GLY A 45 4.84 -16.40 -21.54
N ALA A 46 5.45 -16.05 -20.40
CA ALA A 46 5.18 -14.81 -19.70
C ALA A 46 5.75 -13.60 -20.43
N VAL A 47 4.96 -12.52 -20.48
CA VAL A 47 5.32 -11.22 -21.05
C VAL A 47 5.01 -10.14 -20.02
N PHE A 48 5.99 -9.30 -19.72
CA PHE A 48 5.82 -8.14 -18.86
C PHE A 48 5.88 -6.88 -19.72
N SER A 49 4.88 -6.03 -19.65
CA SER A 49 4.77 -4.81 -20.48
C SER A 49 4.48 -3.60 -19.61
N SER A 50 5.12 -2.47 -19.93
CA SER A 50 4.84 -1.20 -19.26
C SER A 50 3.47 -0.64 -19.67
N LEU A 51 2.84 0.11 -18.78
CA LEU A 51 1.58 0.81 -19.06
C LEU A 51 1.85 2.21 -19.62
N ASN A 52 1.89 2.35 -20.95
CA ASN A 52 2.15 3.63 -21.62
C ASN A 52 0.84 4.31 -22.07
N PRO A 53 0.45 5.46 -21.47
CA PRO A 53 -0.78 6.17 -21.82
C PRO A 53 -0.74 6.91 -23.18
N GLY A 54 0.42 6.98 -23.84
CA GLY A 54 0.58 7.59 -25.17
C GLY A 54 0.43 9.12 -25.15
N LEU A 55 1.00 9.79 -24.14
CA LEU A 55 0.94 11.25 -24.02
C LEU A 55 1.67 11.90 -25.19
N ALA A 56 1.05 12.90 -25.82
CA ALA A 56 1.61 13.56 -27.00
C ALA A 56 2.94 14.28 -26.68
N ASP A 57 3.00 14.92 -25.50
CA ASP A 57 4.18 15.66 -25.06
C ASP A 57 5.26 14.74 -24.46
N TYR A 58 4.89 13.53 -24.02
CA TYR A 58 5.77 12.56 -23.36
C TYR A 58 5.50 11.14 -23.86
N PRO A 59 5.87 10.80 -25.12
CA PRO A 59 5.49 9.54 -25.75
C PRO A 59 6.09 8.30 -25.07
N ASP A 60 7.20 8.45 -24.35
CA ASP A 60 7.87 7.37 -23.61
C ASP A 60 7.42 7.28 -22.14
N PHE A 61 6.49 8.15 -21.71
CA PHE A 61 5.96 8.11 -20.36
C PHE A 61 5.24 6.80 -20.09
N THR A 62 5.50 6.23 -18.92
CA THR A 62 4.78 5.07 -18.40
C THR A 62 4.16 5.43 -17.06
N ALA A 63 2.93 4.95 -16.85
CA ALA A 63 2.17 5.21 -15.65
C ALA A 63 2.69 4.37 -14.47
N GLY A 64 2.70 4.98 -13.29
CA GLY A 64 2.90 4.29 -12.02
C GLY A 64 1.60 3.75 -11.45
N GLN A 65 1.73 2.77 -10.55
CA GLN A 65 0.67 2.26 -9.68
C GLN A 65 -0.62 1.82 -10.35
N ALA A 66 -0.57 0.67 -11.03
CA ALA A 66 -1.79 -0.05 -11.38
C ALA A 66 -2.40 -0.64 -10.11
N VAL A 67 -3.60 -0.19 -9.75
CA VAL A 67 -4.27 -0.51 -8.48
C VAL A 67 -5.26 -1.65 -8.61
N THR A 68 -5.89 -1.81 -9.77
CA THR A 68 -6.89 -2.86 -9.97
C THR A 68 -7.09 -3.17 -11.45
N SER A 69 -7.60 -4.38 -11.71
CA SER A 69 -8.04 -4.82 -13.02
C SER A 69 -9.42 -5.48 -12.95
N THR A 70 -10.16 -5.41 -14.05
CA THR A 70 -11.46 -6.06 -14.20
C THR A 70 -11.70 -6.49 -15.65
N LEU A 71 -12.47 -7.57 -15.83
CA LEU A 71 -12.85 -8.10 -17.14
C LEU A 71 -14.28 -7.72 -17.49
N SER A 72 -14.54 -7.50 -18.78
CA SER A 72 -15.91 -7.40 -19.28
C SER A 72 -16.67 -8.72 -19.04
N PRO A 73 -18.01 -8.68 -18.91
CA PRO A 73 -18.81 -9.90 -18.67
C PRO A 73 -18.65 -10.99 -19.73
N ASP A 74 -18.36 -10.62 -20.98
CA ASP A 74 -18.07 -11.56 -22.08
C ASP A 74 -16.62 -12.07 -22.09
N GLY A 75 -15.75 -11.53 -21.22
CA GLY A 75 -14.36 -11.92 -21.08
C GLY A 75 -13.42 -11.48 -22.21
N THR A 76 -13.85 -10.55 -23.07
CA THR A 76 -13.06 -10.11 -24.24
C THR A 76 -12.26 -8.84 -24.00
N THR A 77 -12.61 -8.06 -22.97
CA THR A 77 -11.97 -6.79 -22.64
C THR A 77 -11.41 -6.83 -21.22
N LEU A 78 -10.15 -6.42 -21.07
CA LEU A 78 -9.49 -6.19 -19.78
C LEU A 78 -9.34 -4.69 -19.57
N LEU A 79 -9.81 -4.19 -18.43
CA LEU A 79 -9.55 -2.83 -17.96
C LEU A 79 -8.50 -2.87 -16.84
N VAL A 80 -7.54 -1.94 -16.90
CA VAL A 80 -6.55 -1.72 -15.83
C VAL A 80 -6.64 -0.27 -15.38
N LEU A 81 -6.90 -0.05 -14.10
CA LEU A 81 -6.97 1.27 -13.48
C LEU A 81 -5.63 1.59 -12.79
N THR A 82 -5.11 2.80 -13.00
CA THR A 82 -3.99 3.35 -12.23
C THR A 82 -4.49 4.33 -11.16
N SER A 83 -3.74 4.50 -10.07
CA SER A 83 -3.98 5.58 -9.09
C SER A 83 -2.66 5.98 -8.44
N GLY A 84 -1.78 6.61 -9.23
CA GLY A 84 -0.40 6.90 -8.88
C GLY A 84 -0.04 8.37 -8.69
N PHE A 85 1.28 8.61 -8.68
CA PHE A 85 1.83 9.96 -8.72
C PHE A 85 1.52 10.63 -10.06
N ASN A 86 1.99 10.05 -11.16
CA ASN A 86 1.66 10.42 -12.55
C ASN A 86 1.49 11.94 -12.78
N ARG A 87 2.51 12.74 -12.37
CA ARG A 87 2.50 14.20 -12.48
C ARG A 87 3.54 14.67 -13.48
N ASN A 88 3.07 15.24 -14.57
CA ASN A 88 3.93 15.84 -15.58
C ASN A 88 3.96 17.36 -15.39
N PHE A 89 5.16 17.93 -15.32
CA PHE A 89 5.40 19.36 -15.17
C PHE A 89 6.05 19.90 -16.44
N ASP A 90 5.93 21.19 -16.73
CA ASP A 90 6.65 21.87 -17.81
C ASP A 90 8.07 22.28 -17.37
N ALA A 91 8.84 22.89 -18.27
CA ALA A 91 10.22 23.32 -18.00
C ALA A 91 10.35 24.38 -16.89
N ASN A 92 9.26 25.02 -16.47
CA ASN A 92 9.23 25.97 -15.36
C ASN A 92 8.71 25.33 -14.05
N GLY A 93 8.51 24.01 -14.03
CA GLY A 93 7.96 23.29 -12.87
C GLY A 93 6.45 23.47 -12.69
N LYS A 94 5.72 23.98 -13.69
CA LYS A 94 4.27 24.11 -13.63
C LYS A 94 3.60 22.81 -14.05
N LEU A 95 2.62 22.35 -13.27
CA LEU A 95 1.85 21.13 -13.59
C LEU A 95 1.14 21.25 -14.94
N ILE A 96 1.31 20.26 -15.80
CA ILE A 96 0.60 20.14 -17.07
C ILE A 96 -0.64 19.28 -16.82
N ALA A 97 -1.78 19.92 -16.62
CA ALA A 97 -3.02 19.25 -16.21
C ALA A 97 -3.48 18.15 -17.20
N ARG A 98 -3.34 18.38 -18.52
CA ARG A 98 -3.72 17.41 -19.56
C ARG A 98 -2.87 16.13 -19.56
N ASP A 99 -1.65 16.21 -19.03
CA ASP A 99 -0.70 15.10 -18.99
C ASP A 99 -0.55 14.52 -17.58
N SER A 100 -1.17 15.14 -16.58
CA SER A 100 -1.10 14.73 -15.17
C SER A 100 -2.40 14.07 -14.74
N ASN A 101 -2.61 12.84 -15.17
CA ASN A 101 -3.87 12.13 -14.98
C ASN A 101 -3.69 10.73 -14.37
N GLU A 102 -4.81 10.10 -14.03
CA GLU A 102 -4.88 8.65 -13.89
C GLU A 102 -5.56 8.06 -15.11
N TYR A 103 -5.44 6.73 -15.26
CA TYR A 103 -5.74 6.09 -16.52
C TYR A 103 -6.54 4.81 -16.33
N VAL A 104 -7.49 4.60 -17.24
CA VAL A 104 -8.03 3.28 -17.55
C VAL A 104 -7.44 2.82 -18.87
N PHE A 105 -6.58 1.81 -18.81
CA PHE A 105 -6.08 1.11 -19.99
C PHE A 105 -7.09 0.06 -20.43
N VAL A 106 -7.44 0.08 -21.71
CA VAL A 106 -8.39 -0.85 -22.32
C VAL A 106 -7.64 -1.82 -23.22
N PHE A 107 -7.67 -3.11 -22.89
CA PHE A 107 -7.06 -4.17 -23.66
C PHE A 107 -8.13 -5.11 -24.24
N GLU A 108 -7.95 -5.49 -25.50
CA GLU A 108 -8.65 -6.61 -26.12
C GLU A 108 -7.86 -7.89 -25.82
N ILE A 109 -8.55 -8.95 -25.37
CA ILE A 109 -7.92 -10.18 -24.85
C ILE A 109 -8.54 -11.48 -25.39
N SER A 110 -9.39 -11.44 -26.42
CA SER A 110 -10.04 -12.64 -26.99
C SER A 110 -9.05 -13.69 -27.51
N SER A 111 -7.85 -13.27 -27.92
CA SER A 111 -6.77 -14.16 -28.34
C SER A 111 -5.92 -14.70 -27.17
N GLY A 112 -6.18 -14.24 -25.94
CA GLY A 112 -5.34 -14.48 -24.76
C GLY A 112 -4.21 -13.45 -24.60
N THR A 113 -3.66 -12.92 -25.70
CA THR A 113 -2.64 -11.86 -25.69
C THR A 113 -3.28 -10.48 -25.64
N PRO A 114 -3.00 -9.64 -24.64
CA PRO A 114 -3.56 -8.30 -24.57
C PRO A 114 -3.10 -7.39 -25.71
N VAL A 115 -4.05 -6.76 -26.37
CA VAL A 115 -3.82 -5.69 -27.36
C VAL A 115 -4.39 -4.40 -26.80
N GLN A 116 -3.53 -3.43 -26.49
CA GLN A 116 -3.98 -2.11 -26.02
C GLN A 116 -4.79 -1.43 -27.12
N LYS A 117 -6.07 -1.18 -26.85
CA LYS A 117 -7.02 -0.53 -27.79
C LYS A 117 -7.16 0.95 -27.51
N GLN A 118 -7.12 1.32 -26.24
CA GLN A 118 -7.43 2.68 -25.79
C GLN A 118 -6.80 2.94 -24.42
N VAL A 119 -6.52 4.21 -24.15
CA VAL A 119 -6.27 4.71 -22.80
C VAL A 119 -7.21 5.86 -22.54
N ILE A 120 -7.91 5.83 -21.40
CA ILE A 120 -8.88 6.83 -20.98
C ILE A 120 -8.28 7.57 -19.80
N GLN A 121 -8.29 8.90 -19.84
CA GLN A 121 -7.87 9.72 -18.73
C GLN A 121 -9.03 9.91 -17.75
N VAL A 122 -8.78 9.63 -16.47
CA VAL A 122 -9.74 9.78 -15.37
C VAL A 122 -9.04 10.47 -14.21
N PRO A 123 -9.42 11.69 -13.81
CA PRO A 123 -8.69 12.40 -12.77
C PRO A 123 -8.92 11.79 -11.39
N ASN A 124 -7.88 11.82 -10.55
CA ASN A 124 -7.95 11.59 -9.10
C ASN A 124 -8.58 10.25 -8.66
N THR A 125 -8.52 9.22 -9.48
CA THR A 125 -9.04 7.89 -9.13
C THR A 125 -8.33 7.29 -7.90
N TYR A 126 -8.94 6.26 -7.30
CA TYR A 126 -8.31 5.51 -6.20
C TYR A 126 -8.31 3.98 -6.36
N SER A 127 -9.47 3.31 -6.37
CA SER A 127 -9.51 1.84 -6.48
C SER A 127 -10.78 1.27 -7.14
N GLY A 128 -11.87 2.04 -7.25
CA GLY A 128 -13.13 1.54 -7.80
C GLY A 128 -13.16 1.51 -9.32
N ILE A 129 -13.29 0.31 -9.89
CA ILE A 129 -13.67 0.08 -11.29
C ILE A 129 -14.55 -1.16 -11.38
N ALA A 130 -15.67 -1.08 -12.09
CA ALA A 130 -16.52 -2.25 -12.37
C ALA A 130 -17.26 -2.11 -13.69
N PHE A 131 -17.39 -3.22 -14.42
CA PHE A 131 -18.35 -3.32 -15.51
C PHE A 131 -19.77 -3.43 -14.95
N ALA A 132 -20.73 -2.84 -15.67
CA ALA A 132 -22.11 -3.20 -15.52
C ALA A 132 -22.33 -4.65 -16.02
N PRO A 133 -23.32 -5.38 -15.48
CA PRO A 133 -23.64 -6.74 -15.93
C PRO A 133 -23.98 -6.85 -17.43
N ASP A 134 -24.43 -5.76 -18.05
CA ASP A 134 -24.76 -5.71 -19.48
C ASP A 134 -23.53 -5.71 -20.40
N GLY A 135 -22.33 -5.43 -19.86
CA GLY A 135 -21.08 -5.27 -20.61
C GLY A 135 -21.02 -4.05 -21.52
N ALA A 136 -22.06 -3.21 -21.55
CA ALA A 136 -22.15 -2.00 -22.36
C ALA A 136 -21.72 -0.74 -21.58
N HIS A 137 -21.65 -0.83 -20.26
CA HIS A 137 -21.20 0.24 -19.37
C HIS A 137 -20.08 -0.24 -18.45
N PHE A 138 -19.21 0.68 -18.05
CA PHE A 138 -18.40 0.51 -16.85
C PHE A 138 -18.30 1.81 -16.05
N TYR A 139 -17.93 1.69 -14.79
CA TYR A 139 -17.90 2.78 -13.83
C TYR A 139 -16.54 2.89 -13.16
N VAL A 140 -16.13 4.11 -12.82
CA VAL A 140 -14.88 4.41 -12.11
C VAL A 140 -15.13 5.40 -10.98
N SER A 141 -14.63 5.13 -9.78
CA SER A 141 -14.65 6.07 -8.65
C SER A 141 -13.54 7.12 -8.77
N SER A 142 -13.80 8.37 -8.40
CA SER A 142 -12.86 9.50 -8.56
C SER A 142 -12.15 9.96 -7.27
N GLY A 143 -11.97 9.08 -6.28
CA GLY A 143 -11.21 9.40 -5.07
C GLY A 143 -11.69 10.70 -4.44
N LYS A 144 -10.80 11.70 -4.33
CA LYS A 144 -11.11 13.00 -3.71
C LYS A 144 -12.18 13.85 -4.41
N ASP A 145 -12.45 13.57 -5.69
CA ASP A 145 -13.46 14.31 -6.44
C ASP A 145 -14.88 13.78 -6.15
N ASP A 146 -15.00 12.78 -5.27
CA ASP A 146 -16.24 12.33 -4.63
C ASP A 146 -17.37 12.06 -5.65
N SER A 147 -17.03 11.30 -6.70
CA SER A 147 -17.94 11.02 -7.79
C SER A 147 -17.72 9.65 -8.44
N VAL A 148 -18.69 9.25 -9.25
CA VAL A 148 -18.63 8.05 -10.11
C VAL A 148 -18.70 8.48 -11.57
N HIS A 149 -17.69 8.12 -12.35
CA HIS A 149 -17.67 8.28 -13.80
C HIS A 149 -18.37 7.09 -14.46
N THR A 150 -19.10 7.37 -15.54
CA THR A 150 -19.79 6.35 -16.35
C THR A 150 -19.22 6.36 -17.75
N TYR A 151 -18.86 5.18 -18.27
CA TYR A 151 -18.32 5.04 -19.63
C TYR A 151 -19.18 4.09 -20.46
N THR A 152 -19.40 4.46 -21.73
CA THR A 152 -20.13 3.65 -22.71
C THR A 152 -19.37 3.55 -24.02
N GLN A 153 -19.69 2.53 -24.83
CA GLN A 153 -19.12 2.44 -26.17
C GLN A 153 -19.74 3.48 -27.11
N LYS A 154 -18.88 4.27 -27.77
CA LYS A 154 -19.21 5.22 -28.81
C LYS A 154 -18.21 5.08 -29.96
N ASN A 155 -18.70 4.71 -31.14
CA ASN A 155 -17.88 4.51 -32.35
C ASN A 155 -16.71 3.52 -32.15
N GLY A 156 -16.92 2.44 -31.38
CA GLY A 156 -15.90 1.41 -31.11
C GLY A 156 -14.87 1.76 -30.04
N ASN A 157 -14.99 2.92 -29.39
CA ASN A 157 -14.17 3.31 -28.23
C ASN A 157 -15.06 3.55 -27.01
N TRP A 158 -14.49 3.43 -25.82
CA TRP A 158 -15.16 3.82 -24.58
C TRP A 158 -15.07 5.33 -24.38
N ALA A 159 -16.18 5.99 -24.05
CA ALA A 159 -16.22 7.42 -23.80
C ALA A 159 -17.08 7.72 -22.58
N GLU A 160 -16.74 8.79 -21.87
CA GLU A 160 -17.54 9.26 -20.74
C GLU A 160 -18.95 9.61 -21.21
N SER A 161 -19.94 9.11 -20.48
CA SER A 161 -21.36 9.25 -20.75
C SER A 161 -22.00 10.12 -19.69
N GLY A 162 -22.40 11.34 -20.09
CA GLY A 162 -22.94 12.34 -19.17
C GLY A 162 -21.84 13.03 -18.35
N SER A 163 -22.24 13.61 -17.23
CA SER A 163 -21.31 14.19 -16.25
C SER A 163 -21.04 13.20 -15.11
N PRO A 164 -19.88 13.26 -14.44
CA PRO A 164 -19.62 12.46 -13.24
C PRO A 164 -20.74 12.61 -12.21
N ILE A 165 -21.17 11.48 -11.64
CA ILE A 165 -22.24 11.43 -10.66
C ILE A 165 -21.67 11.82 -9.30
N ALA A 166 -22.01 13.00 -8.79
CA ALA A 166 -21.54 13.47 -7.49
C ALA A 166 -22.13 12.66 -6.34
N LEU A 167 -21.29 12.31 -5.36
CA LEU A 167 -21.71 11.67 -4.11
C LEU A 167 -22.05 12.73 -3.05
N GLY A 168 -21.47 13.93 -3.10
CA GLY A 168 -21.96 15.11 -2.39
C GLY A 168 -21.37 15.34 -0.99
N HIS A 169 -20.23 14.73 -0.68
CA HIS A 169 -19.42 15.02 0.49
C HIS A 169 -18.56 16.25 0.26
N ALA A 170 -18.66 17.24 1.14
CA ALA A 170 -17.81 18.43 1.09
C ALA A 170 -16.43 18.21 1.77
N ARG A 171 -16.30 17.17 2.60
CA ARG A 171 -15.11 16.86 3.41
C ARG A 171 -15.09 15.38 3.80
N GLY A 172 -13.93 14.86 4.15
CA GLY A 172 -13.77 13.60 4.87
C GLY A 172 -14.00 13.78 6.38
N ASN A 173 -14.08 12.67 7.09
CA ASN A 173 -14.10 12.58 8.55
C ASN A 173 -12.66 12.67 9.07
N GLY A 174 -12.43 13.38 10.17
CA GLY A 174 -11.08 13.56 10.72
C GLY A 174 -10.85 14.97 11.22
N PHE A 175 -9.60 15.42 11.17
CA PHE A 175 -9.26 16.76 11.61
C PHE A 175 -9.91 17.84 10.71
N PRO A 176 -10.60 18.86 11.27
CA PRO A 176 -11.52 19.68 10.49
C PRO A 176 -10.91 20.96 9.90
N GLN A 177 -9.64 21.26 10.19
CA GLN A 177 -9.08 22.61 9.99
C GLN A 177 -7.71 22.63 9.32
N GLY A 178 -7.49 23.68 8.53
CA GLY A 178 -6.18 24.04 8.00
C GLY A 178 -5.61 23.02 7.00
N PRO A 179 -4.28 22.94 6.88
CA PRO A 179 -3.62 21.98 5.99
C PRO A 179 -3.86 20.51 6.38
N ASN A 180 -4.35 20.26 7.59
CA ASN A 180 -4.68 18.92 8.11
C ASN A 180 -6.12 18.50 7.77
N SER A 181 -6.87 19.31 7.02
CA SER A 181 -8.26 18.97 6.66
C SER A 181 -8.33 17.75 5.75
N VAL A 182 -9.21 16.81 6.11
CA VAL A 182 -9.40 15.56 5.37
C VAL A 182 -10.39 15.78 4.23
N LEU A 183 -10.01 15.34 3.03
CA LEU A 183 -10.86 15.37 1.83
C LEU A 183 -11.69 14.07 1.75
N PRO A 184 -12.87 14.09 1.10
CA PRO A 184 -13.61 12.85 0.86
C PRO A 184 -12.78 11.88 0.00
N ALA A 185 -13.17 10.61 -0.07
CA ALA A 185 -12.56 9.66 -0.99
C ALA A 185 -13.52 8.54 -1.40
N ALA A 186 -13.95 8.55 -2.66
CA ALA A 186 -14.66 7.43 -3.29
C ALA A 186 -13.65 6.33 -3.68
N ALA A 187 -13.75 5.17 -3.04
CA ALA A 187 -12.85 4.02 -3.20
C ALA A 187 -13.50 2.90 -4.03
N GLY A 188 -13.50 1.65 -3.56
CA GLY A 188 -14.09 0.52 -4.27
C GLY A 188 -15.58 0.71 -4.57
N LEU A 189 -16.02 0.19 -5.72
CA LEU A 189 -17.43 0.18 -6.10
C LEU A 189 -17.83 -1.18 -6.68
N ALA A 190 -19.12 -1.49 -6.62
CA ALA A 190 -19.72 -2.65 -7.27
C ALA A 190 -21.10 -2.29 -7.81
N VAL A 191 -21.57 -3.07 -8.80
CA VAL A 191 -22.89 -2.89 -9.43
C VAL A 191 -23.76 -4.10 -9.10
N THR A 192 -25.04 -3.88 -8.78
CA THR A 192 -26.02 -4.95 -8.56
C THR A 192 -26.15 -5.82 -9.81
N ALA A 193 -26.53 -7.09 -9.64
CA ALA A 193 -26.66 -8.04 -10.75
C ALA A 193 -27.68 -7.62 -11.83
N ASP A 194 -28.67 -6.80 -11.47
CA ASP A 194 -29.62 -6.21 -12.41
C ASP A 194 -29.15 -4.91 -13.08
N GLY A 195 -27.95 -4.43 -12.73
CA GLY A 195 -27.33 -3.24 -13.30
C GLY A 195 -27.94 -1.91 -12.84
N LYS A 196 -28.86 -1.91 -11.86
CA LYS A 196 -29.62 -0.70 -11.49
C LYS A 196 -28.98 0.16 -10.41
N THR A 197 -28.17 -0.44 -9.55
CA THR A 197 -27.59 0.24 -8.40
C THR A 197 -26.08 0.03 -8.35
N ILE A 198 -25.36 1.13 -8.21
CA ILE A 198 -23.93 1.14 -7.89
C ILE A 198 -23.82 1.40 -6.39
N VAL A 199 -23.03 0.60 -5.69
CA VAL A 199 -22.66 0.82 -4.29
C VAL A 199 -21.20 1.23 -4.25
N VAL A 200 -20.92 2.37 -3.63
CA VAL A 200 -19.57 2.96 -3.53
C VAL A 200 -19.15 2.98 -2.07
N ALA A 201 -17.94 2.51 -1.76
CA ALA A 201 -17.30 2.68 -0.46
C ALA A 201 -16.63 4.06 -0.40
N ASN A 202 -16.95 4.84 0.63
CA ASN A 202 -16.40 6.18 0.83
C ASN A 202 -15.36 6.14 1.96
N TYR A 203 -14.12 5.88 1.58
CA TYR A 203 -12.99 5.54 2.46
C TYR A 203 -12.78 6.56 3.57
N GLU A 204 -12.74 7.85 3.23
CA GLU A 204 -12.54 8.94 4.19
C GLU A 204 -13.81 9.39 4.92
N ASN A 205 -14.98 8.84 4.55
CA ASN A 205 -16.28 9.26 5.07
C ASN A 205 -16.96 8.19 5.94
N ASP A 206 -16.34 7.02 6.09
CA ASP A 206 -16.85 5.86 6.85
C ASP A 206 -18.27 5.45 6.44
N ALA A 207 -18.59 5.59 5.15
CA ALA A 207 -19.94 5.41 4.63
C ALA A 207 -19.95 4.61 3.32
N ILE A 208 -21.15 4.17 2.92
CA ILE A 208 -21.43 3.81 1.53
C ILE A 208 -22.43 4.77 0.88
N SER A 209 -22.31 4.98 -0.42
CA SER A 209 -23.33 5.66 -1.23
C SER A 209 -23.97 4.70 -2.23
N LEU A 210 -25.28 4.80 -2.41
CA LEU A 210 -26.03 4.08 -3.45
C LEU A 210 -26.36 5.05 -4.59
N VAL A 211 -25.98 4.70 -5.81
CA VAL A 211 -26.25 5.47 -7.02
C VAL A 211 -27.17 4.68 -7.95
N SER A 212 -28.22 5.33 -8.44
CA SER A 212 -29.11 4.75 -9.45
C SER A 212 -28.55 4.98 -10.84
N THR A 213 -28.40 3.91 -11.62
CA THR A 213 -27.94 3.98 -13.02
C THR A 213 -29.02 4.52 -13.96
N ALA A 214 -30.29 4.45 -13.57
CA ALA A 214 -31.40 4.98 -14.35
C ALA A 214 -31.49 6.52 -14.27
N THR A 215 -31.20 7.09 -13.09
CA THR A 215 -31.29 8.53 -12.84
C THR A 215 -29.93 9.22 -12.83
N ASN A 216 -28.83 8.46 -12.84
CA ASN A 216 -27.46 8.96 -12.70
C ASN A 216 -27.28 9.89 -11.49
N ALA A 217 -27.78 9.45 -10.33
CA ALA A 217 -27.79 10.25 -9.11
C ALA A 217 -27.63 9.38 -7.86
N LYS A 218 -26.99 9.93 -6.82
CA LYS A 218 -27.01 9.36 -5.47
C LYS A 218 -28.46 9.29 -4.99
N THR A 219 -28.85 8.12 -4.50
CA THR A 219 -30.21 7.80 -4.02
C THR A 219 -30.26 7.58 -2.52
N ALA A 220 -29.19 7.05 -1.93
CA ALA A 220 -29.09 6.84 -0.50
C ALA A 220 -27.63 6.87 -0.04
N GLU A 221 -27.46 6.97 1.27
CA GLU A 221 -26.18 6.92 1.97
C GLU A 221 -26.37 6.21 3.31
N LEU A 222 -25.36 5.47 3.74
CA LEU A 222 -25.33 4.82 5.04
C LEU A 222 -23.96 5.01 5.68
N ASP A 223 -23.95 5.70 6.82
CA ASP A 223 -22.79 5.79 7.70
C ASP A 223 -22.59 4.44 8.40
N LEU A 224 -21.41 3.85 8.21
CA LEU A 224 -21.07 2.54 8.70
C LEU A 224 -20.60 2.57 10.15
N ARG A 225 -20.37 3.73 10.76
CA ARG A 225 -19.96 3.83 12.17
C ARG A 225 -21.11 3.42 13.08
N PRO A 226 -20.91 2.50 14.04
CA PRO A 226 -21.98 1.97 14.88
C PRO A 226 -22.87 3.03 15.53
N GLY A 227 -22.31 4.09 16.12
CA GLY A 227 -23.11 5.15 16.75
C GLY A 227 -23.92 6.03 15.79
N LYS A 228 -23.60 6.01 14.50
CA LYS A 228 -24.29 6.79 13.46
C LYS A 228 -25.47 6.05 12.86
N ASN A 229 -25.40 4.72 12.77
CA ASN A 229 -26.54 3.88 12.37
C ASN A 229 -27.40 3.38 13.54
N ASP A 230 -26.82 3.30 14.75
CA ASP A 230 -27.50 2.88 15.98
C ASP A 230 -27.00 3.74 17.15
N PRO A 231 -27.75 4.79 17.56
CA PRO A 231 -27.32 5.70 18.63
C PRO A 231 -27.02 5.04 19.98
N SER A 232 -27.49 3.79 20.21
CA SER A 232 -27.15 3.04 21.43
C SER A 232 -25.70 2.53 21.45
N LYS A 233 -25.00 2.61 20.32
CA LYS A 233 -23.61 2.18 20.11
C LYS A 233 -22.65 3.36 19.91
N ALA A 234 -23.00 4.54 20.42
CA ALA A 234 -22.11 5.69 20.39
C ALA A 234 -20.72 5.35 20.98
N GLY A 235 -19.66 5.66 20.24
CA GLY A 235 -18.28 5.38 20.62
C GLY A 235 -17.84 3.92 20.52
N VAL A 236 -18.61 3.07 19.85
CA VAL A 236 -18.21 1.69 19.51
C VAL A 236 -17.51 1.71 18.14
N ALA A 237 -16.32 1.10 18.07
CA ALA A 237 -15.54 0.96 16.83
C ALA A 237 -16.21 0.05 15.81
N GLY A 238 -16.01 0.35 14.52
CA GLY A 238 -16.54 -0.40 13.40
C GLY A 238 -16.84 0.46 12.18
N GLY A 239 -16.74 -0.14 10.99
CA GLY A 239 -17.15 0.44 9.72
C GLY A 239 -16.23 1.52 9.16
N GLU A 240 -15.10 1.80 9.80
CA GLU A 240 -14.20 2.87 9.41
C GLU A 240 -13.26 2.42 8.28
N PHE A 241 -12.87 3.37 7.42
CA PHE A 241 -12.08 3.11 6.21
C PHE A 241 -12.67 2.01 5.30
N PRO A 242 -13.93 2.17 4.83
CA PRO A 242 -14.50 1.22 3.90
C PRO A 242 -13.74 1.25 2.57
N TYR A 243 -13.21 0.11 2.14
CA TYR A 243 -12.28 0.04 1.02
C TYR A 243 -12.88 -0.60 -0.24
N TRP A 244 -13.46 -1.80 -0.11
CA TRP A 244 -13.97 -2.58 -1.23
C TRP A 244 -15.42 -3.01 -1.02
N VAL A 245 -16.19 -3.12 -2.12
CA VAL A 245 -17.58 -3.56 -2.11
C VAL A 245 -17.74 -4.84 -2.95
N THR A 246 -18.53 -5.79 -2.48
CA THR A 246 -18.97 -6.95 -3.27
C THR A 246 -20.43 -7.23 -3.00
N ILE A 247 -21.21 -7.43 -4.07
CA ILE A 247 -22.66 -7.57 -3.99
C ILE A 247 -23.05 -9.02 -4.28
N LYS A 248 -23.92 -9.57 -3.45
CA LYS A 248 -24.59 -10.87 -3.66
C LYS A 248 -25.98 -10.61 -4.26
N GLY A 249 -26.18 -11.02 -5.50
CA GLY A 249 -27.39 -10.74 -6.26
C GLY A 249 -27.66 -9.23 -6.38
N ASN A 250 -28.79 -8.77 -5.82
CA ASN A 250 -29.18 -7.35 -5.78
C ASN A 250 -29.38 -6.83 -4.36
N ASP A 251 -29.29 -7.70 -3.37
CA ASP A 251 -29.93 -7.49 -2.06
C ASP A 251 -28.92 -7.24 -0.95
N VAL A 252 -27.69 -7.77 -1.08
CA VAL A 252 -26.71 -7.73 0.01
C VAL A 252 -25.37 -7.22 -0.51
N ALA A 253 -24.86 -6.16 0.12
CA ALA A 253 -23.48 -5.72 -0.06
C ALA A 253 -22.61 -6.18 1.12
N TYR A 254 -21.41 -6.64 0.81
CA TYR A 254 -20.31 -6.87 1.74
C TYR A 254 -19.29 -5.76 1.52
N VAL A 255 -18.89 -5.09 2.59
CA VAL A 255 -17.96 -3.95 2.55
C VAL A 255 -16.80 -4.23 3.49
N SER A 256 -15.56 -4.13 3.01
CA SER A 256 -14.39 -4.27 3.86
C SER A 256 -14.13 -2.98 4.62
N SER A 257 -14.02 -3.06 5.94
CA SER A 257 -13.56 -1.99 6.82
C SER A 257 -12.14 -2.35 7.26
N VAL A 258 -11.17 -1.61 6.73
CA VAL A 258 -9.75 -1.95 6.80
C VAL A 258 -9.23 -1.78 8.22
N ARG A 259 -9.50 -0.63 8.84
CA ARG A 259 -9.02 -0.29 10.19
C ARG A 259 -9.61 -1.20 11.25
N ASP A 260 -10.93 -1.39 11.23
CA ASP A 260 -11.64 -2.13 12.28
C ASP A 260 -11.64 -3.65 12.05
N ARG A 261 -10.95 -4.11 11.01
CA ARG A 261 -10.76 -5.53 10.68
C ARG A 261 -12.08 -6.28 10.60
N GLU A 262 -13.02 -5.77 9.81
CA GLU A 262 -14.32 -6.40 9.66
C GLU A 262 -14.89 -6.35 8.24
N ILE A 263 -15.80 -7.27 7.96
CA ILE A 263 -16.71 -7.18 6.82
C ILE A 263 -18.06 -6.71 7.33
N VAL A 264 -18.50 -5.54 6.87
CA VAL A 264 -19.82 -5.00 7.15
C VAL A 264 -20.80 -5.55 6.13
N VAL A 265 -21.85 -6.22 6.59
CA VAL A 265 -22.90 -6.79 5.75
C VAL A 265 -24.11 -5.86 5.76
N ILE A 266 -24.51 -5.45 4.58
CA ILE A 266 -25.52 -4.41 4.36
C ILE A 266 -26.66 -5.01 3.54
N ASP A 267 -27.87 -4.88 4.06
CA ASP A 267 -29.09 -5.13 3.30
C ASP A 267 -29.40 -3.87 2.47
N LEU A 268 -29.52 -4.06 1.16
CA LEU A 268 -29.82 -3.03 0.17
C LEU A 268 -31.32 -2.91 -0.09
N GLN A 269 -32.15 -3.79 0.48
CA GLN A 269 -33.58 -3.78 0.28
C GLN A 269 -34.27 -2.65 1.07
N GLY A 270 -35.44 -2.24 0.59
CA GLY A 270 -36.25 -1.21 1.22
C GLY A 270 -35.93 0.20 0.72
N ALA A 271 -36.35 1.21 1.47
CA ALA A 271 -36.17 2.62 1.10
C ALA A 271 -34.76 3.16 1.42
N SER A 272 -34.02 2.47 2.30
CA SER A 272 -32.67 2.87 2.72
C SER A 272 -31.88 1.63 3.13
N PRO A 273 -30.59 1.56 2.79
CA PRO A 273 -29.73 0.43 3.16
C PRO A 273 -29.51 0.38 4.68
N VAL A 274 -29.31 -0.82 5.23
CA VAL A 274 -29.11 -1.03 6.67
C VAL A 274 -28.01 -2.05 6.95
N VAL A 275 -27.22 -1.82 8.01
CA VAL A 275 -26.24 -2.80 8.48
C VAL A 275 -26.96 -3.97 9.18
N VAL A 276 -26.77 -5.19 8.70
CA VAL A 276 -27.40 -6.40 9.24
C VAL A 276 -26.45 -7.35 9.96
N ALA A 277 -25.15 -7.28 9.64
CA ALA A 277 -24.13 -8.04 10.35
C ALA A 277 -22.76 -7.37 10.23
N ARG A 278 -21.87 -7.73 11.17
CA ARG A 278 -20.45 -7.37 11.18
C ARG A 278 -19.66 -8.65 11.43
N ILE A 279 -18.73 -8.95 10.55
CA ILE A 279 -17.96 -10.20 10.60
C ILE A 279 -16.51 -9.83 10.95
N PRO A 280 -16.02 -10.19 12.16
CA PRO A 280 -14.65 -9.86 12.57
C PRO A 280 -13.63 -10.70 11.81
N MET A 281 -12.53 -10.07 11.38
CA MET A 281 -11.41 -10.65 10.64
C MET A 281 -10.15 -10.72 11.51
N SER A 282 -9.22 -11.59 11.15
CA SER A 282 -7.94 -11.78 11.86
C SER A 282 -6.81 -10.87 11.35
N GLY A 283 -7.10 -9.96 10.42
CA GLY A 283 -6.17 -9.01 9.78
C GLY A 283 -6.98 -8.04 8.92
N ASN A 284 -6.32 -7.08 8.25
CA ASN A 284 -7.07 -6.03 7.53
C ASN A 284 -7.69 -6.57 6.23
N PRO A 285 -9.02 -6.50 6.07
CA PRO A 285 -9.68 -6.99 4.87
C PRO A 285 -9.50 -6.03 3.70
N ASN A 286 -9.00 -6.55 2.59
CA ASN A 286 -8.80 -5.81 1.34
C ASN A 286 -9.91 -6.15 0.32
N ARG A 287 -9.52 -6.72 -0.83
CA ARG A 287 -10.46 -7.17 -1.86
C ARG A 287 -11.19 -8.43 -1.40
N MET A 288 -12.39 -8.61 -1.93
CA MET A 288 -13.17 -9.83 -1.72
C MET A 288 -13.88 -10.25 -3.01
N VAL A 289 -14.18 -11.55 -3.12
CA VAL A 289 -14.88 -12.13 -4.27
C VAL A 289 -15.79 -13.28 -3.84
N LEU A 290 -16.98 -13.36 -4.44
CA LEU A 290 -17.93 -14.45 -4.21
C LEU A 290 -17.57 -15.65 -5.09
N ASP A 291 -17.87 -16.86 -4.59
CA ASP A 291 -17.95 -18.02 -5.47
C ASP A 291 -19.14 -17.89 -6.44
N LYS A 292 -19.15 -18.71 -7.49
CA LYS A 292 -20.22 -18.69 -8.51
C LYS A 292 -21.62 -18.92 -7.94
N ALA A 293 -21.73 -19.65 -6.84
CA ALA A 293 -22.99 -19.91 -6.16
C ALA A 293 -23.40 -18.80 -5.17
N GLU A 294 -22.54 -17.79 -4.98
CA GLU A 294 -22.62 -16.74 -3.97
C GLU A 294 -22.86 -17.27 -2.55
N SER A 295 -22.45 -18.52 -2.30
CA SER A 295 -22.60 -19.24 -1.05
C SER A 295 -21.43 -18.95 -0.10
N ARG A 296 -20.30 -18.52 -0.68
CA ARG A 296 -19.07 -18.19 0.03
C ARG A 296 -18.45 -16.91 -0.49
N LEU A 297 -17.94 -16.11 0.43
CA LEU A 297 -17.14 -14.91 0.16
C LEU A 297 -15.70 -15.17 0.59
N TYR A 298 -14.75 -14.86 -0.29
CA TYR A 298 -13.32 -15.02 -0.05
C TYR A 298 -12.72 -13.63 0.11
N VAL A 299 -11.91 -13.42 1.14
CA VAL A 299 -11.40 -12.10 1.54
C VAL A 299 -9.89 -12.20 1.72
N SER A 300 -9.13 -11.34 1.03
CA SER A 300 -7.68 -11.19 1.29
C SER A 300 -7.45 -10.39 2.57
N LEU A 301 -6.59 -10.91 3.45
CA LEU A 301 -6.21 -10.30 4.73
C LEU A 301 -4.70 -10.08 4.75
N ASP A 302 -4.27 -8.84 4.52
CA ASP A 302 -2.85 -8.50 4.29
C ASP A 302 -1.97 -8.77 5.53
N ASN A 303 -2.33 -8.20 6.67
CA ASN A 303 -1.53 -8.25 7.89
C ASN A 303 -1.32 -9.69 8.37
N SER A 304 -2.37 -10.51 8.23
CA SER A 304 -2.40 -11.91 8.61
C SER A 304 -1.94 -12.88 7.52
N ASP A 305 -1.41 -12.39 6.39
CA ASP A 305 -0.89 -13.22 5.29
C ASP A 305 -1.86 -14.31 4.81
N ALA A 306 -3.16 -14.05 4.83
CA ALA A 306 -4.18 -15.08 4.67
C ALA A 306 -5.34 -14.70 3.76
N VAL A 307 -6.10 -15.72 3.35
CA VAL A 307 -7.45 -15.59 2.81
C VAL A 307 -8.44 -16.19 3.78
N ALA A 308 -9.44 -15.41 4.17
CA ALA A 308 -10.60 -15.89 4.92
C ALA A 308 -11.74 -16.30 3.97
N VAL A 309 -12.47 -17.35 4.35
CA VAL A 309 -13.67 -17.85 3.66
C VAL A 309 -14.86 -17.67 4.58
N ILE A 310 -15.88 -16.97 4.12
CA ILE A 310 -17.09 -16.64 4.86
C ILE A 310 -18.28 -17.38 4.25
N ASP A 311 -19.10 -18.05 5.08
CA ASP A 311 -20.41 -18.58 4.71
C ASP A 311 -21.40 -17.41 4.62
N THR A 312 -21.92 -17.11 3.42
CA THR A 312 -22.79 -15.94 3.15
C THR A 312 -24.23 -16.12 3.63
N ARG A 313 -24.61 -17.32 4.08
CA ARG A 313 -25.92 -17.57 4.69
C ARG A 313 -25.87 -17.30 6.18
N ARG A 314 -24.74 -17.59 6.81
CA ARG A 314 -24.55 -17.44 8.26
C ARG A 314 -23.74 -16.21 8.65
N ASN A 315 -23.14 -15.51 7.68
CA ASN A 315 -22.24 -14.37 7.87
C ASN A 315 -21.15 -14.68 8.90
N ARG A 316 -20.42 -15.78 8.68
CA ARG A 316 -19.34 -16.21 9.58
C ARG A 316 -18.16 -16.77 8.80
N VAL A 317 -16.95 -16.52 9.31
CA VAL A 317 -15.74 -17.18 8.86
C VAL A 317 -15.87 -18.69 9.09
N ILE A 318 -15.57 -19.48 8.06
CA ILE A 318 -15.55 -20.95 8.10
C ILE A 318 -14.17 -21.53 7.85
N ASN A 319 -13.25 -20.74 7.27
CA ASN A 319 -11.87 -21.15 7.03
C ASN A 319 -10.96 -19.92 6.89
N THR A 320 -9.70 -20.05 7.27
CA THR A 320 -8.64 -19.04 7.03
C THR A 320 -7.37 -19.78 6.64
N VAL A 321 -6.73 -19.40 5.54
CA VAL A 321 -5.56 -20.10 4.99
C VAL A 321 -4.46 -19.12 4.63
N LYS A 322 -3.24 -19.36 5.15
CA LYS A 322 -2.05 -18.57 4.83
C LYS A 322 -1.68 -18.73 3.35
N THR A 323 -1.26 -17.64 2.69
CA THR A 323 -0.99 -17.62 1.23
C THR A 323 0.50 -17.58 0.89
N ALA A 324 1.37 -17.39 1.89
CA ALA A 324 2.79 -17.13 1.68
C ALA A 324 3.55 -18.29 1.01
N ALA A 325 3.23 -19.55 1.31
CA ALA A 325 3.85 -20.72 0.65
C ALA A 325 3.03 -22.02 0.83
N PRO A 326 3.23 -23.04 -0.04
CA PRO A 326 2.78 -24.40 0.21
C PRO A 326 3.34 -24.97 1.52
N ALA A 327 2.52 -25.76 2.21
CA ALA A 327 2.92 -26.43 3.45
C ALA A 327 4.18 -27.29 3.23
N GLY A 328 5.13 -27.19 4.17
CA GLY A 328 6.39 -27.93 4.13
C GLY A 328 7.46 -27.37 3.17
N LEU A 329 7.15 -26.32 2.40
CA LEU A 329 8.18 -25.64 1.60
C LEU A 329 9.15 -24.84 2.49
N LEU A 330 8.62 -24.16 3.51
CA LEU A 330 9.37 -23.28 4.39
C LEU A 330 9.47 -23.90 5.78
N THR A 331 10.67 -23.85 6.39
CA THR A 331 10.89 -24.33 7.77
C THR A 331 10.47 -23.31 8.83
N SER A 332 10.30 -22.05 8.44
CA SER A 332 9.79 -20.94 9.24
C SER A 332 9.19 -19.93 8.27
N MET A 333 8.01 -19.42 8.57
CA MET A 333 7.36 -18.38 7.77
C MET A 333 7.46 -17.07 8.54
N THR A 334 8.24 -16.13 8.01
CA THR A 334 8.22 -14.75 8.51
C THR A 334 6.99 -14.07 7.92
N PRO A 335 6.20 -13.33 8.72
CA PRO A 335 5.10 -12.52 8.20
C PRO A 335 5.56 -11.53 7.13
N GLY A 336 4.71 -11.22 6.16
CA GLY A 336 4.97 -10.25 5.10
C GLY A 336 4.61 -10.69 3.68
N ALA A 337 3.78 -11.73 3.50
CA ALA A 337 3.23 -12.02 2.17
C ALA A 337 2.25 -10.96 1.67
N SER A 338 1.47 -10.36 2.57
CA SER A 338 0.54 -9.25 2.30
C SER A 338 -0.39 -9.53 1.11
N PRO A 339 -1.32 -10.50 1.21
CA PRO A 339 -2.30 -10.75 0.17
C PRO A 339 -3.29 -9.59 0.06
N ASN A 340 -3.51 -9.10 -1.16
CA ASN A 340 -4.27 -7.86 -1.38
C ASN A 340 -5.35 -7.93 -2.48
N SER A 341 -5.34 -8.96 -3.31
CA SER A 341 -6.35 -9.19 -4.35
C SER A 341 -6.49 -10.68 -4.67
N LEU A 342 -7.66 -11.06 -5.18
CA LEU A 342 -7.96 -12.44 -5.53
C LEU A 342 -8.96 -12.55 -6.70
N ALA A 343 -8.82 -13.62 -7.49
CA ALA A 343 -9.71 -13.94 -8.60
C ALA A 343 -9.88 -15.46 -8.76
N PHE A 344 -11.06 -15.91 -9.15
CA PHE A 344 -11.33 -17.31 -9.45
C PHE A 344 -10.95 -17.69 -10.88
N SER A 345 -10.56 -18.95 -11.09
CA SER A 345 -10.69 -19.59 -12.39
C SER A 345 -12.16 -19.67 -12.82
N PRO A 346 -12.47 -19.67 -14.13
CA PRO A 346 -13.86 -19.73 -14.61
C PRO A 346 -14.66 -20.95 -14.13
N ASP A 347 -13.97 -22.05 -13.82
CA ASP A 347 -14.58 -23.28 -13.28
C ASP A 347 -14.76 -23.27 -11.74
N GLY A 348 -14.26 -22.22 -11.06
CA GLY A 348 -14.35 -22.03 -9.61
C GLY A 348 -13.47 -22.97 -8.77
N ARG A 349 -12.56 -23.73 -9.40
CA ARG A 349 -11.73 -24.73 -8.71
C ARG A 349 -10.38 -24.20 -8.23
N THR A 350 -9.94 -23.07 -8.77
CA THR A 350 -8.69 -22.44 -8.40
C THR A 350 -8.95 -20.98 -8.03
N LEU A 351 -8.37 -20.56 -6.92
CA LEU A 351 -8.31 -19.17 -6.51
C LEU A 351 -6.87 -18.67 -6.68
N TYR A 352 -6.70 -17.56 -7.41
CA TYR A 352 -5.44 -16.87 -7.59
C TYR A 352 -5.39 -15.69 -6.63
N VAL A 353 -4.31 -15.55 -5.87
CA VAL A 353 -4.16 -14.51 -4.85
C VAL A 353 -2.85 -13.77 -5.06
N THR A 354 -2.88 -12.45 -5.23
CA THR A 354 -1.65 -11.64 -5.29
C THR A 354 -1.13 -11.41 -3.88
N ASN A 355 0.15 -11.72 -3.67
CA ASN A 355 0.91 -11.45 -2.45
C ASN A 355 1.87 -10.29 -2.72
N GLY A 356 1.54 -9.08 -2.25
CA GLY A 356 2.28 -7.86 -2.52
C GLY A 356 3.73 -7.93 -2.01
N GLY A 357 3.90 -8.29 -0.74
CA GLY A 357 5.21 -8.27 -0.05
C GLY A 357 6.16 -9.39 -0.45
N THR A 358 5.67 -10.45 -1.11
CA THR A 358 6.52 -11.56 -1.61
C THR A 358 6.59 -11.65 -3.13
N ASN A 359 6.06 -10.63 -3.82
CA ASN A 359 6.18 -10.48 -5.27
C ASN A 359 5.70 -11.73 -6.04
N SER A 360 4.54 -12.26 -5.65
CA SER A 360 4.03 -13.52 -6.20
C SER A 360 2.50 -13.57 -6.35
N VAL A 361 2.03 -14.50 -7.18
CA VAL A 361 0.64 -14.99 -7.17
C VAL A 361 0.61 -16.40 -6.59
N ALA A 362 -0.16 -16.60 -5.52
CA ALA A 362 -0.44 -17.93 -4.99
C ALA A 362 -1.61 -18.58 -5.74
N LEU A 363 -1.45 -19.84 -6.15
CA LEU A 363 -2.53 -20.69 -6.62
C LEU A 363 -3.07 -21.54 -5.48
N LEU A 364 -4.36 -21.42 -5.22
CA LEU A 364 -5.06 -22.16 -4.18
C LEU A 364 -6.14 -23.05 -4.81
N SER A 365 -6.04 -24.37 -4.63
CA SER A 365 -7.14 -25.29 -4.91
C SER A 365 -8.31 -25.01 -3.97
N VAL A 366 -9.52 -24.96 -4.54
CA VAL A 366 -10.78 -24.80 -3.82
C VAL A 366 -11.44 -26.18 -3.71
N LEU A 367 -11.41 -26.76 -2.52
CA LEU A 367 -11.94 -28.10 -2.26
C LEU A 367 -13.49 -28.06 -2.17
N ALA A 368 -14.13 -29.21 -2.30
CA ALA A 368 -15.60 -29.30 -2.32
C ALA A 368 -16.27 -28.73 -1.05
N ASP A 369 -15.61 -28.86 0.10
CA ASP A 369 -16.04 -28.31 1.38
C ASP A 369 -15.70 -26.82 1.57
N GLY A 370 -15.04 -26.19 0.59
CA GLY A 370 -14.60 -24.79 0.64
C GLY A 370 -13.26 -24.57 1.31
N ALA A 371 -12.59 -25.65 1.73
CA ALA A 371 -11.22 -25.55 2.20
C ALA A 371 -10.31 -25.10 1.05
N LEU A 372 -9.32 -24.28 1.38
CA LEU A 372 -8.30 -23.84 0.44
C LEU A 372 -7.00 -24.60 0.70
N ARG A 373 -6.28 -24.93 -0.38
CA ARG A 373 -4.93 -25.49 -0.29
C ARG A 373 -4.02 -24.74 -1.24
N VAL A 374 -2.94 -24.15 -0.72
CA VAL A 374 -1.90 -23.52 -1.55
C VAL A 374 -1.16 -24.61 -2.32
N ASP A 375 -1.27 -24.59 -3.65
CA ASP A 375 -0.62 -25.55 -4.53
C ASP A 375 0.77 -25.06 -4.99
N GLY A 376 0.98 -23.75 -5.06
CA GLY A 376 2.24 -23.17 -5.45
C GLY A 376 2.17 -21.66 -5.67
N LEU A 377 3.32 -21.09 -6.05
CA LEU A 377 3.52 -19.66 -6.24
C LEU A 377 4.08 -19.37 -7.64
N ILE A 378 3.67 -18.24 -8.21
CA ILE A 378 4.16 -17.71 -9.49
C ILE A 378 4.88 -16.39 -9.21
N PRO A 379 6.13 -16.18 -9.66
CA PRO A 379 6.81 -14.90 -9.49
C PRO A 379 6.19 -13.81 -10.36
N THR A 380 6.15 -12.57 -9.84
CA THR A 380 5.58 -11.41 -10.54
C THR A 380 6.58 -10.26 -10.65
N GLY A 381 6.09 -9.10 -11.10
CA GLY A 381 6.76 -7.81 -10.87
C GLY A 381 6.64 -7.37 -9.41
N TRP A 382 7.23 -6.22 -9.07
CA TRP A 382 7.29 -5.74 -7.70
C TRP A 382 5.93 -5.22 -7.21
N TYR A 383 5.44 -5.82 -6.12
CA TYR A 383 4.19 -5.53 -5.42
C TYR A 383 2.96 -5.70 -6.34
N PRO A 384 2.58 -6.95 -6.67
CA PRO A 384 1.39 -7.22 -7.47
C PRO A 384 0.12 -6.79 -6.70
N ASN A 385 -0.76 -6.06 -7.38
CA ASN A 385 -1.97 -5.46 -6.79
C ASN A 385 -3.26 -6.12 -7.25
N SER A 386 -3.27 -6.73 -8.44
CA SER A 386 -4.48 -7.36 -8.97
C SER A 386 -4.14 -8.47 -9.96
N VAL A 387 -4.99 -9.50 -9.97
CA VAL A 387 -4.96 -10.60 -10.92
C VAL A 387 -6.32 -10.77 -11.57
N SER A 388 -6.34 -11.10 -12.86
CA SER A 388 -7.53 -11.46 -13.62
C SER A 388 -7.25 -12.72 -14.44
N VAL A 389 -8.27 -13.56 -14.64
CA VAL A 389 -8.15 -14.85 -15.34
C VAL A 389 -9.00 -14.79 -16.60
N SER A 390 -8.45 -15.17 -17.76
CA SER A 390 -9.22 -15.21 -19.02
C SER A 390 -10.46 -16.10 -18.89
N ALA A 391 -11.50 -15.79 -19.67
CA ALA A 391 -12.77 -16.53 -19.61
C ALA A 391 -12.65 -18.02 -19.93
N ASP A 392 -11.63 -18.42 -20.69
CA ASP A 392 -11.31 -19.82 -20.97
C ASP A 392 -10.40 -20.49 -19.93
N GLY A 393 -9.95 -19.74 -18.92
CA GLY A 393 -9.11 -20.21 -17.82
C GLY A 393 -7.66 -20.47 -18.19
N LYS A 394 -7.19 -20.03 -19.36
CA LYS A 394 -5.85 -20.35 -19.86
C LYS A 394 -4.80 -19.26 -19.62
N MET A 395 -5.20 -18.02 -19.40
CA MET A 395 -4.29 -16.88 -19.23
C MET A 395 -4.54 -16.15 -17.91
N LEU A 396 -3.46 -15.64 -17.33
CA LEU A 396 -3.47 -14.73 -16.19
C LEU A 396 -2.97 -13.36 -16.63
N TYR A 397 -3.61 -12.32 -16.09
CA TYR A 397 -3.24 -10.91 -16.24
C TYR A 397 -3.00 -10.33 -14.85
N VAL A 398 -1.76 -9.97 -14.55
CA VAL A 398 -1.35 -9.48 -13.23
C VAL A 398 -0.77 -8.08 -13.38
N VAL A 399 -1.24 -7.14 -12.57
CA VAL A 399 -0.72 -5.77 -12.55
C VAL A 399 -0.03 -5.47 -11.23
N ASN A 400 0.98 -4.62 -11.25
CA ASN A 400 1.81 -4.30 -10.09
C ASN A 400 1.95 -2.79 -9.87
N SER A 401 2.27 -2.37 -8.64
CA SER A 401 2.37 -0.95 -8.30
C SER A 401 3.76 -0.36 -8.35
N LYS A 402 4.81 -1.17 -8.13
CA LYS A 402 6.18 -0.69 -7.95
C LYS A 402 7.13 -1.17 -9.05
N SER A 403 8.22 -0.44 -9.22
CA SER A 403 9.38 -0.85 -10.00
C SER A 403 10.63 -0.27 -9.37
N ASN A 404 11.80 -0.82 -9.67
CA ASN A 404 13.02 -0.09 -9.36
C ASN A 404 13.02 1.24 -10.11
N THR A 405 13.44 2.28 -9.39
CA THR A 405 13.55 3.64 -9.93
C THR A 405 14.93 3.89 -10.53
N GLY A 406 15.93 3.07 -10.15
CA GLY A 406 17.33 3.26 -10.54
C GLY A 406 17.95 4.50 -9.90
N PRO A 407 19.23 4.80 -10.21
CA PRO A 407 19.89 5.99 -9.69
C PRO A 407 19.29 7.27 -10.29
N ASN A 408 19.17 8.32 -9.48
CA ASN A 408 18.66 9.65 -9.86
C ASN A 408 19.72 10.78 -9.67
N PRO A 409 20.89 10.69 -10.34
CA PRO A 409 22.07 11.50 -10.03
C PRO A 409 21.92 13.00 -10.35
N ALA A 410 20.98 13.37 -11.22
CA ALA A 410 20.76 14.78 -11.55
C ALA A 410 19.83 15.47 -10.52
N HIS A 411 19.18 14.71 -9.63
CA HIS A 411 18.23 15.20 -8.64
C HIS A 411 17.20 16.17 -9.26
N CYS A 412 16.77 15.88 -10.49
CA CYS A 412 15.78 16.67 -11.22
C CYS A 412 14.39 16.38 -10.62
N ARG A 413 14.03 17.11 -9.56
CA ARG A 413 12.81 16.89 -8.77
C ARG A 413 11.89 18.10 -8.88
N ALA A 414 10.85 18.01 -9.69
CA ALA A 414 9.73 18.96 -9.69
C ALA A 414 8.54 18.30 -8.97
N ILE A 415 8.11 18.86 -7.84
CA ILE A 415 7.01 18.28 -7.01
C ILE A 415 5.80 19.20 -6.94
N ALA A 416 5.99 20.52 -7.03
CA ALA A 416 4.92 21.52 -7.13
C ALA A 416 5.53 22.92 -7.43
N PRO A 417 4.69 23.94 -7.72
CA PRO A 417 5.17 25.32 -7.85
C PRO A 417 5.52 26.02 -6.52
N ALA A 418 5.24 25.43 -5.36
CA ALA A 418 5.32 26.11 -4.06
C ALA A 418 6.56 25.74 -3.22
N ASP A 419 7.25 24.66 -3.55
CA ASP A 419 8.35 24.12 -2.74
C ASP A 419 9.72 24.62 -3.17
N HIS A 420 9.86 25.35 -4.29
CA HIS A 420 11.08 26.01 -4.79
C HIS A 420 12.40 25.21 -4.65
N ASN A 421 12.33 23.91 -4.43
CA ASN A 421 13.47 23.02 -4.20
C ASN A 421 13.97 22.52 -5.55
N PHE A 422 14.26 23.46 -6.46
CA PHE A 422 14.99 23.15 -7.67
C PHE A 422 16.42 22.84 -7.27
N ALA A 423 16.87 21.61 -7.52
CA ALA A 423 18.29 21.30 -7.37
C ALA A 423 19.09 22.21 -8.33
N ALA A 424 20.00 23.00 -7.77
CA ALA A 424 20.93 23.80 -8.54
C ALA A 424 21.80 22.87 -9.40
N GLY A 425 21.51 22.77 -10.70
CA GLY A 425 22.25 21.93 -11.64
C GLY A 425 21.43 21.16 -12.67
N CYS A 426 20.10 21.06 -12.51
CA CYS A 426 19.25 20.42 -13.52
C CYS A 426 18.82 21.44 -14.61
N PRO A 427 19.13 21.24 -15.91
CA PRO A 427 18.64 22.11 -16.98
C PRO A 427 17.10 22.14 -16.99
N PRO A 428 16.44 23.28 -17.23
CA PRO A 428 14.98 23.38 -17.29
C PRO A 428 14.32 22.36 -18.23
N ALA A 429 15.02 21.97 -19.30
CA ALA A 429 14.58 20.95 -20.24
C ALA A 429 14.45 19.53 -19.64
N ASN A 430 15.20 19.22 -18.57
CA ASN A 430 15.28 17.90 -17.95
C ASN A 430 14.45 17.80 -16.65
N GLN A 431 13.71 18.86 -16.30
CA GLN A 431 12.88 18.91 -15.08
C GLN A 431 11.42 18.48 -15.34
N ASN A 432 11.08 18.17 -16.58
CA ASN A 432 9.71 18.12 -17.06
C ASN A 432 9.33 16.71 -17.54
N GLY A 433 8.05 16.39 -17.40
CA GLY A 433 7.43 15.08 -17.62
C GLY A 433 8.29 13.83 -17.34
N SER A 434 8.71 13.12 -18.40
CA SER A 434 9.40 11.82 -18.30
C SER A 434 10.82 11.88 -17.73
N ASP A 435 11.47 13.05 -17.76
CA ASP A 435 12.83 13.23 -17.25
C ASP A 435 12.88 13.56 -15.75
N ASN A 436 11.71 13.74 -15.12
CA ASN A 436 11.60 13.99 -13.69
C ASN A 436 12.07 12.76 -12.88
N GLN A 437 13.14 12.96 -12.12
CA GLN A 437 13.82 11.94 -11.33
C GLN A 437 13.32 11.86 -9.88
N TYR A 438 12.16 12.45 -9.59
CA TYR A 438 11.49 12.20 -8.33
C TYR A 438 11.12 10.72 -8.22
N THR A 439 11.45 10.07 -7.09
CA THR A 439 11.28 8.61 -6.91
C THR A 439 9.87 8.12 -7.25
N LEU A 440 8.82 8.85 -6.83
CA LEU A 440 7.43 8.48 -7.13
C LEU A 440 7.06 8.67 -8.61
N GLN A 441 7.75 9.56 -9.31
CA GLN A 441 7.59 9.76 -10.76
C GLN A 441 8.34 8.67 -11.55
N LEU A 442 9.46 8.18 -11.02
CA LEU A 442 10.23 7.07 -11.58
C LEU A 442 9.62 5.69 -11.31
N THR A 443 8.81 5.56 -10.26
CA THR A 443 8.14 4.30 -9.90
C THR A 443 7.06 3.98 -10.94
N LYS A 444 7.19 2.85 -11.65
CA LYS A 444 6.31 2.45 -12.76
C LYS A 444 5.50 1.21 -12.45
N ALA A 445 4.36 1.08 -13.13
CA ALA A 445 3.54 -0.11 -13.14
C ALA A 445 3.67 -0.88 -14.46
N GLY A 446 3.38 -2.18 -14.40
CA GLY A 446 3.35 -3.06 -15.55
C GLY A 446 2.15 -3.99 -15.56
N LEU A 447 1.98 -4.63 -16.70
CA LEU A 447 1.05 -5.73 -16.95
C LEU A 447 1.87 -6.99 -17.27
N LEU A 448 1.85 -7.94 -16.35
CA LEU A 448 2.32 -9.30 -16.56
C LEU A 448 1.18 -10.13 -17.18
N THR A 449 1.44 -10.73 -18.33
CA THR A 449 0.57 -11.73 -18.95
C THR A 449 1.29 -13.06 -18.98
N LEU A 450 0.61 -14.15 -18.63
CA LEU A 450 1.19 -15.49 -18.72
C LEU A 450 0.12 -16.57 -18.93
N PRO A 451 0.44 -17.68 -19.61
CA PRO A 451 -0.37 -18.89 -19.54
C PRO A 451 -0.44 -19.41 -18.11
N VAL A 452 -1.58 -19.99 -17.74
CA VAL A 452 -1.73 -20.71 -16.46
C VAL A 452 -0.73 -21.89 -16.45
N PRO A 453 0.17 -21.96 -15.46
CA PRO A 453 1.22 -22.97 -15.44
C PRO A 453 0.67 -24.37 -15.19
N THR A 454 1.30 -25.36 -15.84
CA THR A 454 1.12 -26.77 -15.51
C THR A 454 1.62 -27.09 -14.09
N PRO A 455 1.20 -28.20 -13.46
CA PRO A 455 1.70 -28.58 -12.14
C PRO A 455 3.23 -28.69 -12.04
N SER A 456 3.90 -29.17 -13.10
CA SER A 456 5.37 -29.25 -13.14
C SER A 456 6.02 -27.87 -13.15
N GLN A 457 5.51 -26.96 -13.98
CA GLN A 457 5.99 -25.58 -14.05
C GLN A 457 5.74 -24.85 -12.73
N LEU A 458 4.57 -25.06 -12.10
CA LEU A 458 4.24 -24.44 -10.83
C LEU A 458 5.24 -24.82 -9.72
N GLY A 459 5.70 -26.07 -9.68
CA GLY A 459 6.73 -26.50 -8.73
C GLY A 459 8.07 -25.78 -8.92
N GLU A 460 8.48 -25.52 -10.17
CA GLU A 460 9.69 -24.75 -10.48
C GLU A 460 9.54 -23.27 -10.13
N LEU A 461 8.41 -22.67 -10.49
CA LEU A 461 8.10 -21.27 -10.18
C LEU A 461 8.02 -21.03 -8.67
N THR A 462 7.47 -21.98 -7.92
CA THR A 462 7.44 -21.93 -6.46
C THR A 462 8.84 -21.87 -5.84
N ARG A 463 9.78 -22.70 -6.34
CA ARG A 463 11.19 -22.63 -5.91
C ARG A 463 11.86 -21.32 -6.32
N LYS A 464 11.47 -20.75 -7.46
CA LYS A 464 11.97 -19.45 -7.91
C LYS A 464 11.50 -18.34 -6.98
N VAL A 465 10.23 -18.32 -6.59
CA VAL A 465 9.69 -17.38 -5.58
C VAL A 465 10.41 -17.54 -4.25
N ALA A 466 10.64 -18.77 -3.78
CA ALA A 466 11.37 -19.00 -2.53
C ALA A 466 12.82 -18.49 -2.58
N THR A 467 13.50 -18.65 -3.72
CA THR A 467 14.85 -18.11 -3.94
C THR A 467 14.84 -16.58 -3.98
N ASN A 468 13.90 -16.01 -4.74
CA ASN A 468 13.73 -14.57 -4.91
C ASN A 468 13.47 -13.83 -3.59
N ASN A 469 12.77 -14.46 -2.65
CA ASN A 469 12.43 -13.89 -1.35
C ASN A 469 13.40 -14.32 -0.22
N GLY A 470 14.46 -15.07 -0.54
CA GLY A 470 15.40 -15.55 0.47
C GLY A 470 14.81 -16.49 1.52
N PHE A 471 13.66 -17.14 1.26
CA PHE A 471 12.98 -17.99 2.25
C PHE A 471 13.81 -19.20 2.73
N ASN A 472 14.88 -19.54 2.01
CA ASN A 472 15.81 -20.60 2.36
C ASN A 472 17.06 -20.10 3.11
N LEU A 473 17.11 -18.82 3.52
CA LEU A 473 18.24 -18.27 4.25
C LEU A 473 18.33 -18.94 5.62
N LYS A 474 19.42 -19.70 5.81
CA LYS A 474 19.73 -20.36 7.08
C LYS A 474 21.01 -19.76 7.63
N LEU A 475 20.91 -19.24 8.84
CA LEU A 475 22.08 -18.81 9.60
C LEU A 475 23.02 -20.01 9.80
N THR A 476 24.29 -19.80 9.53
CA THR A 476 25.33 -20.80 9.73
C THR A 476 25.60 -21.01 11.23
N PRO A 477 26.25 -22.12 11.63
CA PRO A 477 26.71 -22.27 13.02
C PRO A 477 27.59 -21.11 13.50
N ALA A 478 28.37 -20.51 12.59
CA ALA A 478 29.19 -19.33 12.89
C ALA A 478 28.31 -18.10 13.15
N ASP A 479 27.28 -17.85 12.32
CA ASP A 479 26.34 -16.75 12.53
C ASP A 479 25.59 -16.91 13.86
N HIS A 480 25.16 -18.13 14.18
CA HIS A 480 24.55 -18.42 15.48
C HIS A 480 25.50 -18.14 16.65
N ALA A 481 26.76 -18.56 16.55
CA ALA A 481 27.76 -18.30 17.59
C ALA A 481 28.05 -16.79 17.74
N LEU A 482 28.13 -16.07 16.63
CA LEU A 482 28.28 -14.61 16.61
C LEU A 482 27.09 -13.93 17.28
N LEU A 483 25.86 -14.23 16.86
CA LEU A 483 24.64 -13.66 17.45
C LEU A 483 24.52 -13.99 18.94
N GLN A 484 24.88 -15.19 19.37
CA GLN A 484 24.91 -15.55 20.80
C GLN A 484 25.94 -14.73 21.57
N THR A 485 27.09 -14.43 20.97
CA THR A 485 28.11 -13.57 21.58
C THR A 485 27.61 -12.12 21.66
N LEU A 486 27.11 -11.57 20.56
CA LEU A 486 26.54 -10.22 20.50
C LEU A 486 25.42 -10.03 21.54
N ARG A 487 24.53 -11.01 21.70
CA ARG A 487 23.46 -10.97 22.72
C ARG A 487 23.97 -10.92 24.17
N LYS A 488 25.20 -11.38 24.44
CA LYS A 488 25.81 -11.31 25.78
C LYS A 488 26.51 -9.97 26.02
N GLU A 489 27.13 -9.42 24.98
CA GLU A 489 27.97 -8.21 25.09
C GLU A 489 27.16 -6.91 24.91
N VAL A 490 26.13 -6.91 24.06
CA VAL A 490 25.30 -5.73 23.80
C VAL A 490 24.26 -5.57 24.90
N ARG A 491 24.40 -4.50 25.70
CA ARG A 491 23.46 -4.17 26.80
C ARG A 491 22.43 -3.10 26.44
N HIS A 492 22.79 -2.21 25.51
CA HIS A 492 21.96 -1.09 25.09
C HIS A 492 21.99 -0.98 23.58
N VAL A 493 20.84 -0.71 22.99
CA VAL A 493 20.69 -0.35 21.58
C VAL A 493 20.13 1.07 21.55
N ILE A 494 20.80 1.96 20.84
CA ILE A 494 20.34 3.32 20.59
C ILE A 494 20.00 3.35 19.10
N TYR A 495 18.71 3.45 18.78
CA TYR A 495 18.22 3.50 17.41
C TYR A 495 17.92 4.95 17.04
N ILE A 496 18.63 5.46 16.03
CA ILE A 496 18.49 6.83 15.53
C ILE A 496 18.17 6.74 14.06
N VAL A 497 17.01 7.26 13.66
CA VAL A 497 16.65 7.42 12.25
C VAL A 497 16.99 8.84 11.84
N LYS A 498 17.87 8.98 10.85
CA LYS A 498 18.11 10.25 10.16
C LYS A 498 17.60 10.11 8.73
N GLU A 499 16.51 10.81 8.46
CA GLU A 499 15.76 10.68 7.22
C GLU A 499 16.25 11.62 6.11
N ASN A 500 15.71 11.40 4.90
CA ASN A 500 15.82 12.23 3.71
C ASN A 500 17.22 12.35 3.07
N ARG A 501 18.15 11.44 3.37
CA ARG A 501 19.46 11.36 2.70
C ARG A 501 19.84 9.90 2.42
N THR A 502 20.47 9.65 1.28
CA THR A 502 21.02 8.32 0.96
C THR A 502 22.37 8.10 1.64
N TYR A 503 22.80 6.84 1.72
CA TYR A 503 24.11 6.47 2.25
C TYR A 503 25.25 7.20 1.53
N ASP A 504 25.31 7.14 0.20
CA ASP A 504 26.40 7.76 -0.56
C ASP A 504 26.43 9.29 -0.44
N GLN A 505 25.28 9.95 -0.33
CA GLN A 505 25.23 11.41 -0.13
C GLN A 505 25.95 11.84 1.15
N MET A 506 25.88 11.02 2.20
CA MET A 506 26.43 11.31 3.52
C MET A 506 27.79 10.68 3.77
N PHE A 507 28.06 9.50 3.20
CA PHE A 507 29.18 8.64 3.58
C PHE A 507 29.94 8.07 2.39
N GLY A 508 29.68 8.55 1.16
CA GLY A 508 30.42 8.12 -0.03
C GLY A 508 31.93 8.38 0.06
N ASP A 509 32.36 9.36 0.86
CA ASP A 509 33.75 9.71 1.11
C ASP A 509 34.39 8.95 2.29
N LEU A 510 33.65 8.06 2.97
CA LEU A 510 34.23 7.17 3.97
C LEU A 510 35.12 6.12 3.29
N PRO A 511 36.39 5.95 3.72
CA PRO A 511 37.25 4.88 3.20
C PRO A 511 36.75 3.46 3.52
N ALA A 512 35.89 3.32 4.53
CA ALA A 512 35.28 2.07 4.94
C ALA A 512 33.87 1.96 4.35
N GLY A 513 33.49 0.74 3.98
CA GLY A 513 32.22 0.43 3.32
C GLY A 513 32.27 0.55 1.79
N ASN A 514 31.10 0.46 1.17
CA ASN A 514 30.86 0.43 -0.27
C ASN A 514 30.25 1.76 -0.73
N GLY A 515 30.94 2.86 -0.43
CA GLY A 515 30.54 4.21 -0.84
C GLY A 515 31.14 4.64 -2.17
N ASP A 516 30.42 5.48 -2.92
CA ASP A 516 30.94 6.20 -4.09
C ASP A 516 31.24 7.66 -3.74
N PRO A 517 32.53 8.06 -3.65
CA PRO A 517 32.91 9.44 -3.35
C PRO A 517 32.40 10.49 -4.35
N ASN A 518 32.02 10.07 -5.57
CA ASN A 518 31.47 10.99 -6.58
C ASN A 518 30.01 11.38 -6.29
N LEU A 519 29.33 10.63 -5.42
CA LEU A 519 27.95 10.89 -5.02
C LEU A 519 27.85 11.63 -3.68
N THR A 520 28.98 11.84 -2.99
CA THR A 520 29.04 12.56 -1.71
C THR A 520 28.61 14.02 -1.87
N GLN A 521 27.57 14.41 -1.14
CA GLN A 521 27.09 15.79 -1.07
C GLN A 521 27.42 16.46 0.27
N PHE A 522 27.52 15.66 1.33
CA PHE A 522 27.72 16.12 2.71
C PHE A 522 29.00 15.50 3.30
N PRO A 523 30.19 15.88 2.79
CA PRO A 523 31.44 15.26 3.18
C PRO A 523 31.76 15.47 4.66
N GLU A 524 32.79 14.78 5.17
CA GLU A 524 33.18 14.86 6.59
C GLU A 524 33.33 16.28 7.14
N ALA A 525 33.83 17.22 6.33
CA ALA A 525 33.97 18.62 6.73
C ALA A 525 32.62 19.30 7.06
N VAL A 526 31.51 18.80 6.49
CA VAL A 526 30.14 19.29 6.69
C VAL A 526 29.41 18.44 7.74
N THR A 527 29.69 17.14 7.82
CA THR A 527 29.02 16.19 8.74
C THR A 527 29.99 15.47 9.68
N PRO A 528 30.82 16.22 10.44
CA PRO A 528 31.93 15.63 11.19
C PRO A 528 31.48 14.69 12.30
N ASN A 529 30.31 14.94 12.91
CA ASN A 529 29.77 14.08 13.97
C ASN A 529 29.30 12.74 13.41
N GLN A 530 28.60 12.75 12.27
CA GLN A 530 28.14 11.53 11.60
C GLN A 530 29.32 10.68 11.14
N HIS A 531 30.33 11.30 10.54
CA HIS A 531 31.57 10.63 10.15
C HIS A 531 32.34 10.06 11.34
N ALA A 532 32.40 10.81 12.45
CA ALA A 532 33.03 10.33 13.68
C ALA A 532 32.31 9.08 14.23
N LEU A 533 30.97 9.07 14.24
CA LEU A 533 30.19 7.89 14.64
C LEU A 533 30.47 6.70 13.73
N ALA A 534 30.47 6.90 12.42
CA ALA A 534 30.73 5.83 11.44
C ALA A 534 32.15 5.25 11.55
N LYS A 535 33.15 6.08 11.89
CA LYS A 535 34.55 5.63 12.10
C LYS A 535 34.76 4.97 13.46
N GLN A 536 33.98 5.36 14.48
CA GLN A 536 34.13 4.85 15.83
C GLN A 536 33.45 3.49 16.02
N PHE A 537 32.31 3.26 15.35
CA PHE A 537 31.51 2.05 15.47
C PHE A 537 31.57 1.18 14.22
N VAL A 538 31.00 -0.03 14.29
CA VAL A 538 30.88 -0.89 13.10
C VAL A 538 29.93 -0.24 12.10
N GLN A 539 30.40 -0.08 10.87
CA GLN A 539 29.62 0.40 9.74
C GLN A 539 28.94 -0.78 9.04
N LEU A 540 27.62 -0.69 8.89
CA LEU A 540 26.81 -1.62 8.11
C LEU A 540 26.16 -0.81 6.97
N ASP A 541 26.76 -0.91 5.80
CA ASP A 541 26.47 -0.12 4.60
C ASP A 541 25.50 -0.80 3.62
N ASN A 542 25.17 -2.06 3.86
CA ASN A 542 24.19 -2.84 3.10
C ASN A 542 22.92 -3.06 3.94
N PHE A 543 22.41 -1.98 4.54
CA PHE A 543 21.08 -1.97 5.18
C PHE A 543 20.05 -1.50 4.16
N TYR A 544 19.05 -2.33 3.94
CA TYR A 544 18.09 -2.23 2.85
C TYR A 544 16.71 -1.85 3.43
N ASP A 545 16.21 -0.69 3.03
CA ASP A 545 14.87 -0.18 3.35
C ASP A 545 14.17 0.15 2.01
N PRO A 546 13.13 -0.61 1.60
CA PRO A 546 12.48 -0.47 0.31
C PRO A 546 11.47 0.68 0.23
N SER A 547 11.41 1.54 1.23
CA SER A 547 10.56 2.73 1.19
C SER A 547 10.99 3.72 0.10
N ASN A 548 10.01 4.37 -0.50
CA ASN A 548 10.24 5.43 -1.50
C ASN A 548 10.15 6.81 -0.85
N VAL A 549 9.29 6.97 0.15
CA VAL A 549 9.08 8.22 0.89
C VAL A 549 8.85 7.97 2.39
N SER A 550 8.81 9.06 3.16
CA SER A 550 8.61 9.05 4.61
C SER A 550 7.40 8.24 5.05
N TYR A 551 6.30 8.34 4.30
CA TYR A 551 5.01 7.72 4.60
C TYR A 551 5.17 6.23 4.96
N GLU A 552 5.67 5.41 4.04
CA GLU A 552 5.91 4.00 4.28
C GLU A 552 7.28 3.73 4.94
N GLY A 553 8.23 4.67 4.88
CA GLY A 553 9.57 4.54 5.46
C GLY A 553 9.59 4.39 6.97
N TRP A 554 8.65 5.02 7.69
CA TRP A 554 8.54 4.80 9.13
C TRP A 554 8.17 3.37 9.48
N GLN A 555 7.23 2.76 8.75
CA GLN A 555 6.85 1.36 8.95
C GLN A 555 7.99 0.42 8.56
N TRP A 556 8.66 0.63 7.42
CA TRP A 556 9.80 -0.21 7.03
C TRP A 556 10.96 -0.13 8.03
N SER A 557 11.30 1.07 8.50
CA SER A 557 12.39 1.26 9.46
C SER A 557 12.08 0.73 10.87
N THR A 558 10.80 0.71 11.28
CA THR A 558 10.39 0.36 12.66
C THR A 558 9.62 -0.96 12.80
N ALA A 559 9.14 -1.54 11.71
CA ALA A 559 8.37 -2.79 11.68
C ALA A 559 8.78 -3.75 10.54
N ALA A 560 9.73 -3.35 9.67
CA ALA A 560 10.27 -4.16 8.56
C ALA A 560 9.26 -4.60 7.49
N ARG A 561 8.06 -3.99 7.47
CA ARG A 561 7.04 -4.12 6.42
C ARG A 561 6.04 -2.97 6.52
N SER A 562 5.24 -2.79 5.48
CA SER A 562 4.11 -1.85 5.39
C SER A 562 2.81 -2.60 5.10
N VAL A 563 1.66 -2.07 5.54
CA VAL A 563 0.33 -2.62 5.21
C VAL A 563 -0.11 -2.24 3.80
N ASP A 564 -1.04 -2.99 3.23
CA ASP A 564 -1.49 -2.75 1.85
C ASP A 564 -2.23 -1.42 1.67
N ALA A 565 -2.89 -0.94 2.73
CA ALA A 565 -3.52 0.38 2.75
C ALA A 565 -2.48 1.48 2.49
N THR A 566 -1.41 1.53 3.29
CA THR A 566 -0.29 2.46 3.12
C THR A 566 0.30 2.37 1.72
N GLU A 567 0.57 1.14 1.24
CA GLU A 567 1.13 0.87 -0.09
C GLU A 567 0.27 1.37 -1.26
N LYS A 568 -1.01 1.65 -1.01
CA LYS A 568 -1.95 2.21 -2.00
C LYS A 568 -2.22 3.70 -1.81
N THR A 569 -2.00 4.26 -0.63
CA THR A 569 -2.33 5.66 -0.33
C THR A 569 -1.17 6.63 -0.53
N TYR A 570 0.08 6.24 -0.23
CA TYR A 570 1.21 7.17 -0.10
C TYR A 570 1.43 8.02 -1.36
N SER A 571 1.38 7.40 -2.52
CA SER A 571 1.58 8.02 -3.83
C SER A 571 0.46 8.97 -4.22
N VAL A 572 -0.80 8.65 -3.91
CA VAL A 572 -1.98 9.48 -4.15
C VAL A 572 -1.92 10.72 -3.26
N ASN A 573 -1.55 10.53 -1.98
CA ASN A 573 -1.33 11.61 -1.03
C ASN A 573 -0.20 12.55 -1.50
N TYR A 574 0.97 12.02 -1.85
CA TYR A 574 2.09 12.83 -2.35
C TYR A 574 1.82 13.45 -3.73
N ALA A 575 0.89 12.89 -4.51
CA ALA A 575 0.38 13.50 -5.73
C ALA A 575 -0.55 14.69 -5.45
N ARG A 576 -0.90 14.97 -4.20
CA ARG A 576 -1.93 15.93 -3.77
C ARG A 576 -3.30 15.59 -4.37
N ARG A 577 -3.60 14.29 -4.46
CA ARG A 577 -4.85 13.77 -5.03
C ARG A 577 -5.83 13.24 -3.98
N GLY A 578 -5.65 13.65 -2.72
CA GLY A 578 -6.51 13.29 -1.60
C GLY A 578 -5.83 12.33 -0.65
N LEU A 579 -6.65 11.65 0.17
CA LEU A 579 -6.25 10.76 1.25
C LEU A 579 -5.45 11.48 2.35
N SER A 580 -5.72 11.15 3.62
CA SER A 580 -4.89 11.66 4.72
C SER A 580 -3.47 11.09 4.70
N TYR A 581 -2.57 11.76 5.41
CA TYR A 581 -1.26 11.18 5.75
C TYR A 581 -1.44 10.38 7.02
N ASP A 582 -1.74 9.10 6.82
CA ASP A 582 -1.99 8.13 7.88
C ASP A 582 -0.73 7.30 8.13
N SER A 583 0.28 8.01 8.64
CA SER A 583 1.54 7.42 9.07
C SER A 583 1.98 8.01 10.40
N GLU A 584 2.89 7.31 11.09
CA GLU A 584 3.45 7.70 12.39
C GLU A 584 2.43 7.68 13.55
N GLY A 585 1.38 6.87 13.42
CA GLY A 585 0.41 6.54 14.48
C GLY A 585 -0.86 7.40 14.55
N THR A 586 -1.11 8.26 13.56
CA THR A 586 -2.38 9.01 13.48
C THR A 586 -3.22 8.56 12.29
N ASP A 587 -4.53 8.47 12.49
CA ASP A 587 -5.51 8.21 11.42
C ASP A 587 -6.27 9.49 11.16
N ARG A 588 -6.33 9.95 9.91
CA ARG A 588 -7.08 11.14 9.48
C ARG A 588 -6.74 12.37 10.32
N ASN A 589 -5.46 12.48 10.65
CA ASN A 589 -4.90 13.50 11.54
C ASN A 589 -5.50 13.48 12.96
N ILE A 590 -5.89 12.29 13.46
CA ILE A 590 -6.38 12.07 14.82
C ILE A 590 -5.44 11.08 15.52
N ASN A 591 -4.95 11.46 16.69
CA ASN A 591 -4.12 10.58 17.50
C ASN A 591 -4.97 9.50 18.18
N VAL A 592 -4.96 8.30 17.61
CA VAL A 592 -5.76 7.16 18.07
C VAL A 592 -5.20 6.47 19.31
N ALA A 593 -3.90 6.64 19.63
CA ALA A 593 -3.31 6.09 20.86
C ALA A 593 -3.99 6.56 22.15
N TYR A 594 -4.69 7.70 22.12
CA TYR A 594 -5.65 8.10 23.14
C TYR A 594 -7.04 7.56 22.76
N PRO A 595 -7.58 6.52 23.44
CA PRO A 595 -8.75 5.78 22.94
C PRO A 595 -10.08 6.49 23.16
N THR A 596 -10.12 7.59 23.92
CA THR A 596 -11.36 8.33 24.23
C THR A 596 -11.28 9.76 23.73
N VAL A 597 -12.41 10.33 23.32
CA VAL A 597 -12.51 11.74 22.91
C VAL A 597 -11.96 12.67 23.98
N ALA A 598 -12.29 12.45 25.26
CA ALA A 598 -11.80 13.27 26.35
C ALA A 598 -10.26 13.26 26.44
N ALA A 599 -9.64 12.08 26.33
CA ALA A 599 -8.18 11.96 26.36
C ALA A 599 -7.52 12.59 25.12
N ARG A 600 -8.14 12.46 23.95
CA ARG A 600 -7.67 13.12 22.73
C ARG A 600 -7.75 14.64 22.84
N GLN A 601 -8.84 15.19 23.37
CA GLN A 601 -9.02 16.62 23.55
C GLN A 601 -8.12 17.19 24.66
N GLU A 602 -7.82 16.41 25.69
CA GLU A 602 -6.81 16.76 26.69
C GLU A 602 -5.42 16.85 26.04
N ALA A 603 -5.08 15.89 25.18
CA ALA A 603 -3.81 15.90 24.44
C ALA A 603 -3.78 17.03 23.40
N ASN A 604 -4.85 17.20 22.62
CA ASN A 604 -5.03 18.14 21.52
C ASN A 604 -6.45 18.76 21.53
N PRO A 605 -6.61 19.98 22.07
CA PRO A 605 -7.93 20.62 22.18
C PRO A 605 -8.66 20.85 20.85
N ALA A 606 -7.95 20.78 19.72
CA ALA A 606 -8.54 20.90 18.39
C ALA A 606 -9.16 19.59 17.88
N THR A 607 -8.99 18.45 18.58
CA THR A 607 -9.63 17.19 18.22
C THR A 607 -11.16 17.31 18.26
N PRO A 608 -11.89 16.86 17.21
CA PRO A 608 -13.35 16.83 17.19
C PRO A 608 -13.96 16.08 18.38
N SER A 609 -15.13 16.54 18.82
CA SER A 609 -15.87 15.95 19.94
C SER A 609 -16.76 14.76 19.55
N ASP A 610 -16.69 14.29 18.30
CA ASP A 610 -17.53 13.19 17.81
C ASP A 610 -17.08 11.87 18.47
N PRO A 611 -17.90 11.23 19.33
CA PRO A 611 -17.52 9.96 19.96
C PRO A 611 -17.35 8.83 18.95
N ASP A 612 -17.98 8.93 17.78
CA ASP A 612 -17.92 7.90 16.74
C ASP A 612 -16.75 8.11 15.78
N LEU A 613 -15.94 9.16 15.93
CA LEU A 613 -14.77 9.38 15.10
C LEU A 613 -13.57 8.59 15.65
N LEU A 614 -13.20 7.51 14.97
CA LEU A 614 -12.06 6.66 15.26
C LEU A 614 -12.04 6.13 16.70
N PRO A 615 -13.14 5.64 17.29
CA PRO A 615 -13.14 5.22 18.69
C PRO A 615 -12.13 4.09 18.95
N GLY A 616 -11.55 4.09 20.14
CA GLY A 616 -10.54 3.09 20.52
C GLY A 616 -9.14 3.35 19.93
N PRO A 617 -8.19 2.44 20.19
CA PRO A 617 -6.78 2.65 19.86
C PRO A 617 -6.33 2.02 18.54
N SER A 618 -7.21 1.32 17.81
CA SER A 618 -6.87 0.72 16.53
C SER A 618 -6.45 1.79 15.52
N ASN A 619 -5.59 1.39 14.61
CA ASN A 619 -5.00 2.25 13.58
C ASN A 619 -4.96 1.47 12.25
N GLU A 620 -5.29 2.07 11.10
CA GLU A 620 -5.26 1.34 9.82
C GLU A 620 -3.86 0.86 9.41
N GLU A 621 -2.82 1.58 9.84
CA GLU A 621 -1.44 1.32 9.46
C GLU A 621 -0.69 0.42 10.46
N ASP A 622 -1.37 -0.05 11.50
CA ASP A 622 -0.78 -0.89 12.54
C ASP A 622 -0.28 -2.22 11.96
N ILE A 623 0.99 -2.51 12.21
CA ILE A 623 1.62 -3.77 11.81
C ILE A 623 1.42 -4.81 12.90
N ASP A 624 0.97 -6.00 12.51
CA ASP A 624 0.77 -7.10 13.45
C ASP A 624 2.08 -7.72 13.94
N GLY A 625 2.12 -8.01 15.25
CA GLY A 625 3.23 -8.68 15.90
C GLY A 625 3.05 -10.20 15.96
N PRO A 626 4.15 -10.97 16.13
CA PRO A 626 4.08 -12.41 16.31
C PRO A 626 3.26 -12.74 17.57
N GLY A 627 2.18 -13.49 17.37
CA GLY A 627 1.19 -13.76 18.41
C GLY A 627 1.74 -14.46 19.65
N ARG A 628 1.08 -14.28 20.81
CA ARG A 628 1.33 -15.10 22.00
C ARG A 628 0.53 -16.39 21.94
N ARG A 629 1.10 -17.50 22.41
CA ARG A 629 0.32 -18.72 22.70
C ARG A 629 -0.74 -18.39 23.76
N LYS A 630 -2.03 -18.64 23.47
CA LYS A 630 -3.13 -18.41 24.42
C LYS A 630 -2.85 -19.06 25.78
N GLN A 631 -2.65 -18.26 26.83
CA GLN A 631 -2.68 -18.76 28.20
C GLN A 631 -4.14 -19.12 28.56
N GLY A 632 -4.42 -20.40 28.81
CA GLY A 632 -5.72 -20.87 29.29
C GLY A 632 -6.44 -21.93 28.43
N ALA A 633 -5.85 -22.39 27.32
CA ALA A 633 -6.45 -23.45 26.51
C ALA A 633 -6.55 -24.78 27.29
N THR A 634 -7.77 -25.32 27.38
CA THR A 634 -8.07 -26.61 28.03
C THR A 634 -7.31 -27.75 27.35
N HIS A 635 -7.08 -28.87 28.05
CA HIS A 635 -6.32 -30.01 27.55
C HIS A 635 -6.87 -30.61 26.22
N ALA A 636 -8.16 -30.39 25.91
CA ALA A 636 -8.77 -30.77 24.64
C ALA A 636 -8.44 -29.79 23.48
N ALA A 637 -8.21 -28.51 23.78
CA ALA A 637 -7.73 -27.53 22.80
C ALA A 637 -6.21 -27.67 22.53
N ARG A 638 -5.46 -28.33 23.41
CA ARG A 638 -4.02 -28.57 23.23
C ARG A 638 -3.70 -29.56 22.11
N ARG A 639 -4.50 -30.62 21.91
CA ARG A 639 -4.26 -31.61 20.83
C ARG A 639 -4.62 -31.10 19.42
N LYS A 640 -5.26 -29.95 19.31
CA LYS A 640 -5.56 -29.28 18.02
C LYS A 640 -4.62 -28.09 17.75
N ALA A 641 -3.73 -27.79 18.71
CA ALA A 641 -2.76 -26.70 18.69
C ALA A 641 -1.31 -27.20 18.64
N ASP A 642 -1.12 -28.51 18.42
CA ASP A 642 0.17 -29.13 18.12
C ASP A 642 0.51 -29.03 16.61
N ASP A 643 -0.37 -28.43 15.81
CA ASP A 643 -0.04 -27.85 14.51
C ASP A 643 0.42 -26.39 14.76
N ASP A 644 1.57 -26.00 14.22
CA ASP A 644 2.35 -24.79 14.53
C ASP A 644 1.66 -23.41 14.29
N ASP A 645 0.34 -23.36 14.12
CA ASP A 645 -0.46 -22.19 13.68
C ASP A 645 -1.33 -21.54 14.79
N ALA A 646 -1.18 -21.92 16.07
CA ALA A 646 -2.08 -21.48 17.15
C ALA A 646 -1.66 -20.21 17.91
N THR A 647 -0.92 -19.28 17.28
CA THR A 647 -0.68 -17.93 17.81
C THR A 647 -1.51 -16.92 17.03
N GLU A 648 -2.51 -16.32 17.66
CA GLU A 648 -3.18 -15.14 17.08
C GLU A 648 -2.19 -13.98 17.14
N GLU A 649 -1.83 -13.43 15.98
CA GLU A 649 -1.03 -12.22 15.85
C GLU A 649 -1.61 -11.09 16.72
N GLU A 650 -0.74 -10.31 17.37
CA GLU A 650 -1.15 -9.22 18.25
C GLU A 650 -1.25 -7.92 17.44
N GLU A 651 -2.48 -7.39 17.29
CA GLU A 651 -2.78 -6.15 16.57
C GLU A 651 -1.92 -4.99 17.05
N GLY A 652 -1.20 -4.34 16.12
CA GLY A 652 -0.38 -3.16 16.40
C GLY A 652 0.86 -3.43 17.28
N GLU A 653 1.29 -4.68 17.41
CA GLU A 653 2.49 -5.04 18.18
C GLU A 653 3.69 -5.48 17.30
N GLY A 654 3.69 -5.08 16.03
CA GLY A 654 4.70 -5.46 15.02
C GLY A 654 6.04 -4.71 15.09
N TYR A 655 6.16 -3.70 15.95
CA TYR A 655 7.28 -2.76 15.90
C TYR A 655 8.49 -3.19 16.77
N LEU A 656 9.64 -2.58 16.51
CA LEU A 656 10.91 -2.81 17.24
C LEU A 656 10.75 -2.65 18.76
N TRP A 657 10.01 -1.64 19.22
CA TRP A 657 9.77 -1.44 20.64
C TRP A 657 8.87 -2.52 21.24
N ASP A 658 7.91 -3.04 20.48
CA ASP A 658 7.03 -4.12 20.96
C ASP A 658 7.82 -5.41 21.11
N ALA A 659 8.74 -5.69 20.19
CA ALA A 659 9.69 -6.80 20.33
C ALA A 659 10.56 -6.65 21.59
N ALA A 660 11.07 -5.44 21.87
CA ALA A 660 11.85 -5.17 23.08
C ALA A 660 11.00 -5.30 24.37
N ILE A 661 9.76 -4.81 24.36
CA ILE A 661 8.83 -4.92 25.49
C ILE A 661 8.46 -6.38 25.75
N ARG A 662 8.15 -7.17 24.71
CA ARG A 662 7.92 -8.62 24.83
C ARG A 662 9.12 -9.35 25.41
N ALA A 663 10.34 -8.94 25.04
CA ALA A 663 11.59 -9.44 25.60
C ALA A 663 11.91 -8.92 27.03
N ARG A 664 11.01 -8.13 27.63
CA ARG A 664 11.16 -7.51 28.96
C ARG A 664 12.35 -6.56 29.07
N LEU A 665 12.71 -5.91 27.97
CA LEU A 665 13.75 -4.87 27.94
C LEU A 665 13.15 -3.50 28.29
N GLY A 666 14.01 -2.62 28.82
CA GLY A 666 13.64 -1.22 29.00
C GLY A 666 13.60 -0.49 27.66
N VAL A 667 12.58 0.33 27.45
CA VAL A 667 12.40 1.14 26.24
C VAL A 667 12.17 2.59 26.65
N ARG A 668 12.88 3.51 25.99
CA ARG A 668 12.67 4.95 26.04
C ARG A 668 12.54 5.46 24.62
N ASN A 669 11.61 6.37 24.39
CA ASN A 669 11.35 6.95 23.08
C ASN A 669 11.66 8.46 23.08
N TYR A 670 12.30 8.89 21.99
CA TYR A 670 12.72 10.25 21.73
C TYR A 670 12.29 10.63 20.30
N GLY A 671 10.97 10.70 20.07
CA GLY A 671 10.41 11.27 18.84
C GLY A 671 9.72 10.32 17.87
N PHE A 672 9.86 9.00 18.01
CA PHE A 672 9.14 8.07 17.13
C PHE A 672 7.64 8.12 17.42
N HIS A 673 6.82 8.15 16.36
CA HIS A 673 5.35 8.18 16.40
C HIS A 673 4.81 9.23 17.37
N CYS A 674 4.89 10.50 16.96
CA CYS A 674 4.30 11.63 17.69
C CYS A 674 3.17 12.26 16.88
N ASP A 675 2.24 12.94 17.57
CA ASP A 675 1.15 13.68 16.93
C ASP A 675 1.69 14.85 16.09
N LEU A 676 1.85 14.60 14.79
CA LEU A 676 2.38 15.58 13.83
C LEU A 676 1.45 16.77 13.63
N THR A 677 0.15 16.61 13.89
CA THR A 677 -0.85 17.65 13.64
C THR A 677 -0.59 18.90 14.46
N ARG A 678 0.06 18.75 15.62
CA ARG A 678 0.40 19.87 16.51
C ARG A 678 1.51 20.77 15.98
N TYR A 679 2.29 20.32 14.99
CA TYR A 679 3.34 21.15 14.39
C TYR A 679 2.79 22.20 13.42
N SER A 680 1.58 21.98 12.88
CA SER A 680 0.91 22.92 11.97
C SER A 680 -0.12 23.82 12.65
N LEU A 681 -0.38 23.63 13.96
CA LEU A 681 -1.28 24.46 14.75
C LEU A 681 -0.55 25.62 15.42
N ASP A 682 -1.26 26.73 15.63
CA ASP A 682 -0.77 27.83 16.46
C ASP A 682 -0.68 27.38 17.94
N PRO A 683 0.36 27.77 18.71
CA PRO A 683 0.50 27.34 20.11
C PRO A 683 -0.74 27.57 21.00
N PRO A 684 -1.47 28.70 20.92
CA PRO A 684 -2.71 28.89 21.68
C PRO A 684 -3.84 27.91 21.32
N ALA A 685 -3.81 27.34 20.12
CA ALA A 685 -4.77 26.35 19.63
C ALA A 685 -4.30 24.89 19.91
N GLY A 686 -3.24 24.71 20.70
CA GLY A 686 -2.63 23.40 20.94
C GLY A 686 -1.42 23.11 20.05
N GLY A 687 -0.86 24.09 19.37
CA GLY A 687 0.40 23.92 18.64
C GLY A 687 1.61 23.66 19.55
N ILE A 688 2.67 23.09 18.99
CA ILE A 688 3.96 22.96 19.69
C ILE A 688 4.66 24.34 19.74
N PRO A 689 4.91 24.91 20.94
CA PRO A 689 5.59 26.19 21.04
C PRO A 689 7.08 26.08 20.64
N PRO A 690 7.65 27.09 19.96
CA PRO A 690 9.07 27.11 19.60
C PRO A 690 9.92 27.47 20.82
N ILE A 691 10.22 26.48 21.67
CA ILE A 691 11.03 26.64 22.88
C ILE A 691 12.31 25.81 22.81
N GLU A 692 13.44 26.46 23.10
CA GLU A 692 14.77 25.84 22.99
C GLU A 692 14.98 24.70 23.99
N ASN A 693 14.51 24.87 25.24
CA ASN A 693 14.68 23.88 26.30
C ASN A 693 13.34 23.56 27.00
N PRO A 694 12.50 22.68 26.41
CA PRO A 694 11.22 22.28 26.99
C PRO A 694 11.33 21.66 28.38
N PHE A 695 12.43 20.97 28.67
CA PHE A 695 12.68 20.35 29.97
C PHE A 695 12.81 21.39 31.09
N ALA A 696 13.59 22.46 30.84
CA ALA A 696 13.80 23.53 31.82
C ALA A 696 12.50 24.27 32.18
N THR A 697 11.60 24.46 31.22
CA THR A 697 10.29 25.10 31.45
C THR A 697 9.21 24.11 31.87
N ARG A 698 9.51 22.80 31.88
CA ARG A 698 8.55 21.71 32.07
C ARG A 698 7.38 21.76 31.09
N THR A 699 7.62 22.29 29.90
CA THR A 699 6.60 22.36 28.84
C THR A 699 6.61 21.07 28.05
N ARG A 700 5.47 20.37 28.04
CA ARG A 700 5.30 19.19 27.20
C ARG A 700 5.27 19.60 25.72
N VAL A 701 6.11 18.96 24.92
CA VAL A 701 6.21 19.19 23.47
C VAL A 701 6.19 17.90 22.64
N ALA A 702 6.25 16.73 23.29
CA ALA A 702 6.05 15.44 22.65
C ALA A 702 4.73 14.79 23.09
N PHE A 703 3.97 14.32 22.11
CA PHE A 703 2.68 13.68 22.28
C PHE A 703 2.70 12.35 21.52
N PRO A 704 2.98 11.21 22.20
CA PRO A 704 3.03 9.92 21.53
C PRO A 704 1.73 9.59 20.80
N ALA A 705 1.85 9.03 19.61
CA ALA A 705 0.77 8.57 18.74
C ALA A 705 0.72 7.04 18.61
N HIS A 706 1.56 6.32 19.36
CA HIS A 706 1.50 4.86 19.44
C HIS A 706 1.25 4.39 20.88
N LYS A 707 0.32 3.45 21.07
CA LYS A 707 -0.11 2.95 22.39
C LYS A 707 1.06 2.44 23.24
N ALA A 708 1.97 1.68 22.63
CA ALA A 708 3.13 1.13 23.33
C ALA A 708 4.11 2.23 23.83
N LEU A 709 4.09 3.42 23.21
CA LEU A 709 5.02 4.51 23.50
C LEU A 709 4.49 5.53 24.51
N MET A 710 3.19 5.48 24.83
CA MET A 710 2.49 6.44 25.71
C MET A 710 3.22 6.77 27.02
N ASN A 711 3.79 5.76 27.69
CA ASN A 711 4.51 5.91 28.96
C ASN A 711 6.03 5.79 28.83
N ARG A 712 6.54 5.88 27.59
CA ARG A 712 7.94 5.66 27.25
C ARG A 712 8.55 6.83 26.49
N THR A 713 7.72 7.67 25.87
CA THR A 713 8.13 8.91 25.22
C THR A 713 8.53 9.96 26.26
N ASP A 714 9.72 10.53 26.09
CA ASP A 714 10.11 11.70 26.85
C ASP A 714 9.20 12.89 26.46
N PRO A 715 8.39 13.45 27.38
CA PRO A 715 7.43 14.51 27.03
C PRO A 715 8.11 15.83 26.65
N TYR A 716 9.40 15.96 26.91
CA TYR A 716 10.22 17.13 26.61
C TYR A 716 11.11 16.91 25.39
N PHE A 717 11.06 15.72 24.77
CA PHE A 717 11.74 15.51 23.51
C PHE A 717 11.19 16.47 22.47
N ARG A 718 12.09 17.14 21.77
CA ARG A 718 11.76 18.03 20.69
C ARG A 718 12.40 17.51 19.42
N GLY A 719 11.57 17.27 18.40
CA GLY A 719 12.05 17.01 17.05
C GLY A 719 12.70 18.24 16.44
N PHE A 720 13.49 18.02 15.38
CA PHE A 720 14.17 19.06 14.63
C PHE A 720 13.16 20.14 14.13
N ASP A 721 13.49 21.41 14.33
CA ASP A 721 12.68 22.57 13.91
C ASP A 721 13.61 23.61 13.27
N ASP A 722 13.39 23.92 11.99
CA ASP A 722 14.24 24.86 11.24
C ASP A 722 14.30 26.27 11.86
N ARG A 723 13.34 26.63 12.70
CA ARG A 723 13.34 27.91 13.43
C ARG A 723 14.28 27.91 14.64
N LEU A 724 14.64 26.73 15.14
CA LEU A 724 15.51 26.53 16.30
C LEU A 724 16.45 25.36 16.00
N PRO A 725 17.58 25.59 15.30
CA PRO A 725 18.47 24.53 14.87
C PRO A 725 18.98 23.71 16.06
N ASP A 726 18.96 22.38 15.91
CA ASP A 726 19.41 21.46 16.96
C ASP A 726 20.87 21.72 17.34
N LEU A 727 21.12 21.93 18.63
CA LEU A 727 22.47 21.92 19.21
C LEU A 727 22.83 20.49 19.63
N PHE A 728 23.34 19.67 18.70
CA PHE A 728 23.93 18.38 19.03
C PHE A 728 25.37 18.58 19.55
N SER A 729 25.50 18.98 20.81
CA SER A 729 26.82 19.11 21.46
C SER A 729 27.22 17.78 22.11
N LEU A 730 28.10 17.02 21.46
CA LEU A 730 28.87 15.98 22.11
C LEU A 730 30.04 16.65 22.86
N SER A 731 29.75 17.24 24.02
CA SER A 731 30.83 17.67 24.92
C SER A 731 31.55 16.43 25.45
N ARG A 732 32.88 16.40 25.29
CA ARG A 732 33.80 15.36 25.76
C ARG A 732 33.74 15.09 27.26
#